data_AF-A0A858U652-F1
#
_entry.id   AF-A0A858U652-F1
#
_cell.length_a   1.000
_cell.length_b   1.000
_cell.length_c   1.000
_cell.angle_alpha   90.00
_cell.angle_beta   90.00
_cell.angle_gamma   90.00
#
_symmetry.space_group_name_H-M   'P 1'
#
loop_
_entity.id
_entity.type
_entity.pdbx_description
1 polymer ?
#
loop_
_entity_poly.entity_id
_entity_poly.type
_entity_poly.pdbx_seq_one_letter_code
_entity_poly.pdbx_strand_id
1 'polypeptide(L)'
;MQKIKRILKMLSPIAVLTPCVLASISCTSRFEQEEREKLRIVTFYSNDVEKKRYKALVEIIDSYNKYVDENQSKNSELMKIEPYVLGKNHEEMISKLRLGLSNKDSSNLGNLILAYPSVAVAIAEYDMSLDFNNSTKNIYDKYTSINKNLLGLDPNKKWVLPFGRSTEIMTIDKLALAHIIKQIDQYNKKINNKSIISTENAKKINEAITQYDSNSTDEKERNFIENYWKITEQSIQKHWNSFDLSYLDDSILDSYDSLYKFSQFVSLLLNESNAQNDVYTLGFDNPISELYMQLFNESGNNWDEYFLKPDKNNSVKLDYKKILNDKTSKEHKIFKSKLSQLLNIINTGRMYTQYSNDYFNSVRIQKDHKILFAISSSRAINYYKYAPNFSLTYKQQNISYLADNGNGLKYQDNNIIWESGKYKKVVLTNDHITNNQRNKIIQFAKDAKDIQVLYNGANAFELFKKNKNDLMKVYINTEYDKKAKKMLPLTPEQIKKIDEVDLNVSDVATYKQMVEEEKKLAKNKYEIIYLIKNIEKTTENYKKLNDNETFVTTTPKYKEKSKDVRGTYFVQGPSLMAMHANQKQNKATQHFVQWLYEHKTNYDKYIATPVERFASQSEYIFPSDNFGKLYKDKHVKNNVFNDIQIENQKSDMLPFEEPVDTSSQIFREAIEVNLNLAIKDSYKKDNQLTIDQLIMNIKNKIK
;
A
#
# COMPACT_ATOMS: atom_id res chain seq x y z
N MET A 1 -16.99 33.30 -63.05
CA MET A 1 -17.58 32.07 -63.62
C MET A 1 -18.28 31.30 -62.52
N GLN A 2 -19.57 30.97 -62.72
CA GLN A 2 -20.30 29.74 -62.34
C GLN A 2 -19.97 29.05 -60.99
N LYS A 3 -20.89 28.57 -60.13
CA LYS A 3 -22.34 28.30 -60.18
C LYS A 3 -22.79 27.75 -58.79
N ILE A 4 -23.97 28.16 -58.31
CA ILE A 4 -25.11 27.32 -57.81
C ILE A 4 -24.88 26.48 -56.51
N LYS A 5 -25.43 26.84 -55.33
CA LYS A 5 -26.81 26.62 -54.77
C LYS A 5 -27.34 25.16 -54.72
N ARG A 6 -27.57 24.63 -53.50
CA ARG A 6 -28.64 23.68 -53.03
C ARG A 6 -28.33 23.36 -51.55
N ILE A 7 -29.10 23.66 -50.50
CA ILE A 7 -30.52 23.42 -50.12
C ILE A 7 -30.94 21.94 -50.18
N LEU A 8 -31.05 21.32 -48.99
CA LEU A 8 -32.01 20.29 -48.56
C LEU A 8 -31.79 20.07 -47.05
N LYS A 9 -32.50 20.76 -46.14
CA LYS A 9 -33.80 20.39 -45.57
C LYS A 9 -33.97 18.88 -45.31
N MET A 10 -33.62 18.45 -44.10
CA MET A 10 -34.34 17.39 -43.39
C MET A 10 -34.79 17.92 -42.03
N LEU A 11 -36.00 18.48 -42.04
CA LEU A 11 -36.82 18.63 -40.84
C LEU A 11 -37.47 17.27 -40.60
N SER A 12 -37.09 16.59 -39.53
CA SER A 12 -37.88 15.48 -38.99
C SER A 12 -39.01 16.09 -38.14
N PRO A 13 -40.25 15.59 -38.24
CA PRO A 13 -41.35 16.13 -37.47
C PRO A 13 -41.14 15.80 -35.99
N ILE A 14 -41.07 16.85 -35.17
CA ILE A 14 -41.31 16.77 -33.72
C ILE A 14 -42.76 16.34 -33.58
N ALA A 15 -42.98 15.04 -33.43
CA ALA A 15 -44.24 14.52 -32.93
C ALA A 15 -44.37 14.99 -31.47
N VAL A 16 -45.31 15.90 -31.25
CA VAL A 16 -45.79 16.29 -29.93
C VAL A 16 -46.38 15.04 -29.28
N LEU A 17 -45.57 14.32 -28.49
CA LEU A 17 -46.07 13.34 -27.55
C LEU A 17 -46.60 14.12 -26.34
N THR A 18 -47.92 14.27 -26.32
CA THR A 18 -48.71 14.56 -25.13
C THR A 18 -48.16 13.79 -23.92
N PRO A 19 -47.94 14.43 -22.76
CA PRO A 19 -47.64 13.70 -21.54
C PRO A 19 -48.91 12.98 -21.12
N CYS A 20 -49.10 11.75 -21.60
CA CYS A 20 -49.90 10.80 -20.85
C CYS A 20 -49.25 10.71 -19.48
N VAL A 21 -49.98 11.18 -18.47
CA VAL A 21 -49.77 10.85 -17.06
C VAL A 21 -49.92 9.33 -16.97
N LEU A 22 -48.86 8.62 -17.32
CA LEU A 22 -48.63 7.27 -16.87
C LEU A 22 -48.45 7.43 -15.38
N ALA A 23 -49.49 7.10 -14.63
CA ALA A 23 -49.35 6.69 -13.25
C ALA A 23 -48.09 5.81 -13.20
N SER A 24 -47.07 6.30 -12.51
CA SER A 24 -45.82 5.58 -12.29
C SER A 24 -46.19 4.31 -11.55
N ILE A 25 -46.48 3.25 -12.31
CA ILE A 25 -46.31 1.88 -11.85
C ILE A 25 -44.91 1.91 -11.26
N SER A 26 -44.85 1.71 -9.95
CA SER A 26 -43.62 1.41 -9.22
C SER A 26 -42.95 0.26 -9.95
N CYS A 27 -42.12 0.56 -10.95
CA CYS A 27 -41.20 -0.40 -11.54
C CYS A 27 -40.23 -0.71 -10.42
N THR A 28 -40.48 -1.81 -9.71
CA THR A 28 -39.57 -2.34 -8.71
C THR A 28 -38.20 -2.50 -9.39
N SER A 29 -37.23 -1.71 -8.96
CA SER A 29 -35.84 -1.79 -9.43
C SER A 29 -35.23 -3.14 -9.07
N ARG A 30 -35.68 -3.73 -7.95
CA ARG A 30 -35.30 -5.05 -7.46
C ARG A 30 -35.68 -6.16 -8.43
N PHE A 31 -34.82 -7.17 -8.54
CA PHE A 31 -35.03 -8.37 -9.33
C PHE A 31 -34.44 -9.60 -8.63
N GLU A 32 -34.89 -10.78 -9.01
CA GLU A 32 -34.34 -12.05 -8.51
C GLU A 32 -33.11 -12.46 -9.33
N GLN A 33 -32.10 -12.99 -8.66
CA GLN A 33 -30.98 -13.68 -9.31
C GLN A 33 -31.34 -15.14 -9.57
N GLU A 34 -30.67 -15.76 -10.55
CA GLU A 34 -30.85 -17.19 -10.83
C GLU A 34 -30.50 -18.03 -9.60
N GLU A 35 -31.30 -19.05 -9.32
CA GLU A 35 -30.99 -20.01 -8.28
C GLU A 35 -29.76 -20.84 -8.68
N ARG A 36 -28.80 -20.95 -7.76
CA ARG A 36 -27.52 -21.64 -7.97
C ARG A 36 -27.28 -22.61 -6.84
N GLU A 37 -26.49 -23.65 -7.11
CA GLU A 37 -26.07 -24.64 -6.11
C GLU A 37 -25.13 -24.05 -5.05
N LYS A 38 -24.37 -23.00 -5.41
CA LYS A 38 -23.42 -22.32 -4.52
C LYS A 38 -23.67 -20.83 -4.50
N LEU A 39 -23.46 -20.22 -3.33
CA LEU A 39 -23.39 -18.77 -3.20
C LEU A 39 -22.07 -18.26 -3.77
N ARG A 40 -22.07 -17.03 -4.30
CA ARG A 40 -20.86 -16.36 -4.79
C ARG A 40 -20.47 -15.20 -3.90
N ILE A 41 -19.19 -15.16 -3.51
CA ILE A 41 -18.57 -13.96 -2.94
C ILE A 41 -17.75 -13.22 -4.02
N VAL A 42 -18.28 -12.08 -4.46
CA VAL A 42 -17.65 -11.20 -5.44
C VAL A 42 -16.43 -10.55 -4.82
N THR A 43 -15.30 -10.61 -5.53
CA THR A 43 -14.05 -9.96 -5.14
C THR A 43 -13.24 -9.57 -6.38
N PHE A 44 -12.24 -8.71 -6.23
CA PHE A 44 -11.20 -8.47 -7.24
C PHE A 44 -9.87 -9.15 -6.88
N TYR A 45 -9.79 -9.78 -5.70
CA TYR A 45 -8.61 -10.56 -5.31
C TYR A 45 -8.53 -11.81 -6.18
N SER A 46 -7.32 -12.14 -6.65
CA SER A 46 -7.06 -13.29 -7.49
C SER A 46 -5.70 -13.91 -7.19
N ASN A 47 -5.33 -14.98 -7.91
CA ASN A 47 -3.99 -15.55 -7.80
C ASN A 47 -2.88 -14.62 -8.33
N ASP A 48 -3.24 -13.68 -9.21
CA ASP A 48 -2.33 -12.73 -9.84
C ASP A 48 -2.35 -11.36 -9.16
N VAL A 49 -3.49 -10.99 -8.56
CA VAL A 49 -3.71 -9.70 -7.90
C VAL A 49 -4.05 -9.95 -6.44
N GLU A 50 -3.29 -9.35 -5.52
CA GLU A 50 -3.55 -9.48 -4.07
C GLU A 50 -3.55 -10.95 -3.57
N LYS A 51 -2.66 -11.77 -4.13
CA LYS A 51 -2.55 -13.23 -3.90
C LYS A 51 -2.66 -13.68 -2.44
N LYS A 52 -2.07 -12.94 -1.49
CA LYS A 52 -2.16 -13.27 -0.06
C LYS A 52 -3.61 -13.21 0.44
N ARG A 53 -4.37 -12.17 0.03
CA ARG A 53 -5.77 -11.96 0.39
C ARG A 53 -6.66 -12.98 -0.29
N TYR A 54 -6.42 -13.26 -1.57
CA TYR A 54 -7.17 -14.30 -2.28
C TYR A 54 -7.02 -15.67 -1.62
N LYS A 55 -5.78 -16.05 -1.27
CA LYS A 55 -5.52 -17.31 -0.55
C LYS A 55 -6.22 -17.35 0.81
N ALA A 56 -6.12 -16.29 1.60
CA ALA A 56 -6.82 -16.22 2.89
C ALA A 56 -8.35 -16.35 2.71
N LEU A 57 -8.93 -15.71 1.69
CA LEU A 57 -10.36 -15.82 1.39
C LEU A 57 -10.74 -17.25 1.00
N VAL A 58 -9.97 -17.89 0.12
CA VAL A 58 -10.21 -19.28 -0.29
C VAL A 58 -10.11 -20.24 0.90
N GLU A 59 -9.13 -20.07 1.79
CA GLU A 59 -9.02 -20.87 3.01
C GLU A 59 -10.26 -20.77 3.91
N ILE A 60 -10.84 -19.57 4.05
CA ILE A 60 -12.10 -19.38 4.79
C ILE A 60 -13.28 -20.06 4.10
N ILE A 61 -13.38 -19.92 2.77
CA ILE A 61 -14.43 -20.55 1.97
C ILE A 61 -14.35 -22.08 2.06
N ASP A 62 -13.17 -22.66 1.95
CA ASP A 62 -12.95 -24.10 2.05
C ASP A 62 -13.34 -24.60 3.45
N SER A 63 -12.97 -23.86 4.50
CA SER A 63 -13.37 -24.19 5.87
C SER A 63 -14.88 -24.15 6.05
N TYR A 64 -15.58 -23.17 5.47
CA TYR A 64 -17.03 -23.10 5.53
C TYR A 64 -17.69 -24.23 4.73
N ASN A 65 -17.21 -24.53 3.53
CA ASN A 65 -17.76 -25.59 2.69
C ASN A 65 -17.65 -26.96 3.37
N LYS A 66 -16.56 -27.21 4.10
CA LYS A 66 -16.43 -28.39 4.96
C LYS A 66 -17.46 -28.38 6.09
N TYR A 67 -17.66 -27.24 6.76
CA TYR A 67 -18.70 -27.08 7.78
C TYR A 67 -20.10 -27.37 7.21
N VAL A 68 -20.40 -26.92 5.98
CA VAL A 68 -21.64 -27.23 5.27
C VAL A 68 -21.76 -28.74 5.06
N ASP A 69 -20.74 -29.41 4.52
CA ASP A 69 -20.76 -30.86 4.31
C ASP A 69 -21.07 -31.65 5.60
N GLU A 70 -20.53 -31.19 6.73
CA GLU A 70 -20.73 -31.83 8.04
C GLU A 70 -22.10 -31.53 8.69
N ASN A 71 -22.79 -30.47 8.25
CA ASN A 71 -23.99 -29.96 8.93
C ASN A 71 -25.22 -29.80 8.03
N GLN A 72 -25.11 -30.06 6.72
CA GLN A 72 -26.22 -29.89 5.77
C GLN A 72 -27.42 -30.78 6.09
N SER A 73 -27.19 -31.96 6.69
CA SER A 73 -28.26 -32.85 7.18
C SER A 73 -29.02 -32.28 8.38
N LYS A 74 -28.41 -31.37 9.15
CA LYS A 74 -29.01 -30.72 10.32
C LYS A 74 -29.64 -29.37 9.98
N ASN A 75 -29.14 -28.70 8.94
CA ASN A 75 -29.66 -27.43 8.47
C ASN A 75 -29.61 -27.38 6.94
N SER A 76 -30.76 -27.60 6.30
CA SER A 76 -30.92 -27.57 4.84
C SER A 76 -30.84 -26.16 4.25
N GLU A 77 -30.83 -25.11 5.08
CA GLU A 77 -30.63 -23.72 4.64
C GLU A 77 -29.14 -23.38 4.44
N LEU A 78 -28.21 -24.28 4.82
CA LEU A 78 -26.79 -24.13 4.54
C LEU A 78 -26.49 -24.40 3.06
N MET A 79 -25.72 -23.49 2.44
CA MET A 79 -25.24 -23.64 1.07
C MET A 79 -23.74 -23.42 1.00
N LYS A 80 -23.07 -24.17 0.11
CA LYS A 80 -21.64 -23.95 -0.20
C LYS A 80 -21.42 -22.61 -0.88
N ILE A 81 -20.17 -22.14 -0.86
CA ILE A 81 -19.74 -20.85 -1.39
C ILE A 81 -18.56 -21.05 -2.33
N GLU A 82 -18.45 -20.18 -3.32
CA GLU A 82 -17.28 -20.05 -4.18
C GLU A 82 -16.83 -18.58 -4.32
N PRO A 83 -15.52 -18.31 -4.46
CA PRO A 83 -15.06 -16.99 -4.83
C PRO A 83 -15.46 -16.68 -6.28
N TYR A 84 -15.87 -15.45 -6.53
CA TYR A 84 -16.19 -14.96 -7.87
C TYR A 84 -15.37 -13.70 -8.17
N VAL A 85 -14.33 -13.86 -8.97
CA VAL A 85 -13.42 -12.76 -9.32
C VAL A 85 -14.05 -11.90 -10.42
N LEU A 86 -14.55 -10.73 -10.05
CA LEU A 86 -15.21 -9.80 -10.96
C LEU A 86 -14.27 -8.63 -11.27
N GLY A 87 -13.46 -8.76 -12.31
CA GLY A 87 -12.48 -7.73 -12.71
C GLY A 87 -11.11 -7.88 -12.07
N LYS A 88 -10.13 -7.10 -12.54
CA LYS A 88 -8.72 -7.18 -12.14
C LYS A 88 -8.35 -6.22 -11.01
N ASN A 89 -9.19 -5.23 -10.74
CA ASN A 89 -9.00 -4.25 -9.68
C ASN A 89 -10.38 -3.79 -9.16
N HIS A 90 -10.36 -2.95 -8.14
CA HIS A 90 -11.56 -2.44 -7.50
C HIS A 90 -12.48 -1.64 -8.46
N GLU A 91 -11.91 -0.81 -9.32
CA GLU A 91 -12.66 0.03 -10.28
C GLU A 91 -13.37 -0.80 -11.35
N GLU A 92 -12.67 -1.79 -11.92
CA GLU A 92 -13.24 -2.70 -12.90
C GLU A 92 -14.36 -3.55 -12.28
N MET A 93 -14.17 -4.00 -11.03
CA MET A 93 -15.20 -4.72 -10.28
C MET A 93 -16.47 -3.88 -10.11
N ILE A 94 -16.34 -2.63 -9.66
CA ILE A 94 -17.48 -1.72 -9.50
C ILE A 94 -18.17 -1.47 -10.84
N SER A 95 -17.40 -1.23 -11.90
CA SER A 95 -17.93 -0.97 -13.24
C SER A 95 -18.74 -2.15 -13.76
N LYS A 96 -18.22 -3.39 -13.62
CA LYS A 96 -18.92 -4.61 -14.02
C LYS A 96 -20.15 -4.90 -13.15
N LEU A 97 -20.04 -4.67 -11.84
CA LEU A 97 -21.17 -4.82 -10.92
C LEU A 97 -22.32 -3.88 -11.30
N ARG A 98 -22.02 -2.59 -11.55
CA ARG A 98 -23.03 -1.61 -12.00
C ARG A 98 -23.65 -2.00 -13.33
N LEU A 99 -22.84 -2.44 -14.29
CA LEU A 99 -23.35 -2.92 -15.58
C LEU A 99 -24.31 -4.10 -15.37
N GLY A 100 -23.93 -5.08 -14.54
CA GLY A 100 -24.78 -6.22 -14.20
C GLY A 100 -26.10 -5.79 -13.52
N LEU A 101 -26.05 -4.87 -12.56
CA LEU A 101 -27.24 -4.33 -11.90
C LEU A 101 -28.15 -3.60 -12.89
N SER A 102 -27.59 -2.74 -13.74
CA SER A 102 -28.34 -1.97 -14.75
C SER A 102 -29.01 -2.86 -15.80
N ASN A 103 -28.35 -3.94 -16.19
CA ASN A 103 -28.86 -4.91 -17.16
C ASN A 103 -29.73 -5.99 -16.50
N LYS A 104 -29.92 -5.96 -15.19
CA LYS A 104 -30.59 -7.01 -14.41
C LYS A 104 -30.03 -8.41 -14.69
N ASP A 105 -28.70 -8.51 -14.76
CA ASP A 105 -27.99 -9.76 -15.04
C ASP A 105 -28.08 -10.72 -13.84
N SER A 106 -29.14 -11.54 -13.84
CA SER A 106 -29.41 -12.54 -12.82
C SER A 106 -28.34 -13.63 -12.70
N SER A 107 -27.46 -13.77 -13.71
CA SER A 107 -26.51 -14.88 -13.85
C SER A 107 -25.08 -14.55 -13.39
N ASN A 108 -24.65 -13.28 -13.53
CA ASN A 108 -23.27 -12.84 -13.27
C ASN A 108 -23.11 -11.91 -12.05
N LEU A 109 -24.17 -11.77 -11.25
CA LEU A 109 -24.13 -11.10 -9.96
C LEU A 109 -23.81 -12.10 -8.83
N GLY A 110 -23.41 -11.61 -7.65
CA GLY A 110 -23.10 -12.46 -6.49
C GLY A 110 -24.08 -12.29 -5.32
N ASN A 111 -23.89 -13.09 -4.29
CA ASN A 111 -24.69 -13.01 -3.06
C ASN A 111 -24.01 -12.10 -2.03
N LEU A 112 -22.69 -12.14 -2.01
CA LEU A 112 -21.83 -11.35 -1.13
C LEU A 112 -20.83 -10.59 -1.97
N ILE A 113 -20.45 -9.40 -1.52
CA ILE A 113 -19.46 -8.56 -2.20
C ILE A 113 -18.43 -8.12 -1.18
N LEU A 114 -17.15 -8.33 -1.51
CA LEU A 114 -16.01 -7.94 -0.70
C LEU A 114 -15.33 -6.72 -1.35
N ALA A 115 -15.69 -5.52 -0.88
CA ALA A 115 -15.30 -4.26 -1.51
C ALA A 115 -15.26 -3.08 -0.52
N TYR A 116 -14.92 -1.87 -0.98
CA TYR A 116 -15.08 -0.68 -0.14
C TYR A 116 -16.56 -0.31 0.06
N PRO A 117 -16.94 0.31 1.20
CA PRO A 117 -18.32 0.67 1.55
C PRO A 117 -19.15 1.34 0.45
N SER A 118 -18.50 2.05 -0.47
CA SER A 118 -19.14 2.69 -1.64
C SER A 118 -19.96 1.76 -2.51
N VAL A 119 -19.61 0.48 -2.53
CA VAL A 119 -20.36 -0.52 -3.28
C VAL A 119 -21.77 -0.73 -2.72
N ALA A 120 -21.98 -0.53 -1.42
CA ALA A 120 -23.30 -0.65 -0.81
C ALA A 120 -24.31 0.36 -1.41
N VAL A 121 -23.88 1.59 -1.69
CA VAL A 121 -24.73 2.61 -2.30
C VAL A 121 -25.08 2.23 -3.74
N ALA A 122 -24.12 1.68 -4.50
CA ALA A 122 -24.39 1.19 -5.86
C ALA A 122 -25.40 0.02 -5.88
N ILE A 123 -25.39 -0.86 -4.88
CA ILE A 123 -26.39 -1.94 -4.74
C ILE A 123 -27.76 -1.34 -4.35
N ALA A 124 -27.76 -0.34 -3.46
CA ALA A 124 -28.97 0.31 -2.94
C ALA A 124 -29.76 1.03 -4.04
N GLU A 125 -29.09 1.63 -5.03
CA GLU A 125 -29.74 2.28 -6.18
C GLU A 125 -30.69 1.36 -6.96
N TYR A 126 -30.48 0.04 -6.87
CA TYR A 126 -31.29 -0.97 -7.54
C TYR A 126 -32.23 -1.72 -6.57
N ASP A 127 -32.33 -1.30 -5.31
CA ASP A 127 -33.06 -2.01 -4.24
C ASP A 127 -32.62 -3.48 -4.09
N MET A 128 -31.32 -3.72 -4.29
CA MET A 128 -30.72 -5.05 -4.23
C MET A 128 -29.98 -5.29 -2.92
N SER A 129 -30.02 -4.40 -1.94
CA SER A 129 -29.25 -4.54 -0.68
C SER A 129 -29.89 -5.55 0.26
N LEU A 130 -29.08 -6.40 0.90
CA LEU A 130 -29.52 -7.34 1.94
C LEU A 130 -28.94 -6.95 3.31
N ASP A 131 -29.81 -6.88 4.31
CA ASP A 131 -29.49 -6.48 5.68
C ASP A 131 -28.89 -7.62 6.52
N PHE A 132 -27.91 -7.27 7.35
CA PHE A 132 -27.14 -8.12 8.27
C PHE A 132 -27.55 -7.99 9.74
N ASN A 133 -28.69 -7.36 10.07
CA ASN A 133 -29.05 -6.98 11.44
C ASN A 133 -28.82 -8.04 12.54
N ASN A 134 -28.85 -9.33 12.20
CA ASN A 134 -28.60 -10.44 13.12
C ASN A 134 -27.12 -10.84 13.36
N SER A 135 -26.10 -10.21 12.74
CA SER A 135 -24.75 -10.79 12.63
C SER A 135 -23.55 -9.89 12.99
N THR A 136 -23.49 -9.28 14.19
CA THR A 136 -22.37 -8.36 14.56
C THR A 136 -21.90 -8.36 16.01
N LYS A 137 -22.16 -9.40 16.81
CA LYS A 137 -21.93 -9.33 18.28
C LYS A 137 -20.47 -9.03 18.69
N ASN A 138 -19.51 -9.20 17.79
CA ASN A 138 -18.08 -9.11 18.09
C ASN A 138 -17.36 -7.89 17.46
N ILE A 139 -18.09 -6.93 16.89
CA ILE A 139 -17.51 -5.78 16.19
C ILE A 139 -17.67 -4.53 17.06
N TYR A 140 -16.61 -3.73 17.24
CA TYR A 140 -16.74 -2.44 17.93
C TYR A 140 -17.75 -1.52 17.21
N ASP A 141 -18.71 -0.96 17.96
CA ASP A 141 -19.81 -0.15 17.41
C ASP A 141 -19.34 1.02 16.54
N LYS A 142 -18.21 1.64 16.89
CA LYS A 142 -17.67 2.76 16.08
C LYS A 142 -17.32 2.34 14.64
N TYR A 143 -17.02 1.06 14.39
CA TYR A 143 -16.76 0.53 13.04
C TYR A 143 -17.99 0.06 12.29
N THR A 144 -19.17 0.02 12.94
CA THR A 144 -20.45 -0.20 12.26
C THR A 144 -21.20 1.12 12.01
N SER A 145 -20.72 2.23 12.59
CA SER A 145 -21.31 3.56 12.47
C SER A 145 -21.43 4.08 11.03
N ILE A 146 -20.57 3.60 10.11
CA ILE A 146 -20.65 3.93 8.68
C ILE A 146 -22.04 3.65 8.10
N ASN A 147 -22.76 2.64 8.60
CA ASN A 147 -24.11 2.30 8.15
C ASN A 147 -25.11 3.45 8.34
N LYS A 148 -24.89 4.36 9.30
CA LYS A 148 -25.73 5.53 9.52
C LYS A 148 -25.62 6.59 8.42
N ASN A 149 -24.51 6.53 7.66
CA ASN A 149 -24.16 7.54 6.67
C ASN A 149 -24.15 6.99 5.24
N LEU A 150 -24.58 5.74 5.02
CA LEU A 150 -24.71 5.17 3.69
C LEU A 150 -25.97 5.73 3.01
N LEU A 151 -25.77 6.40 1.89
CA LEU A 151 -26.84 7.05 1.14
C LEU A 151 -27.84 6.03 0.58
N GLY A 152 -29.12 6.39 0.60
CA GLY A 152 -30.21 5.54 0.11
C GLY A 152 -30.55 4.32 0.96
N LEU A 153 -29.89 4.14 2.10
CA LEU A 153 -30.06 2.98 2.96
C LEU A 153 -30.61 3.40 4.32
N ASP A 154 -31.39 2.51 4.95
CA ASP A 154 -31.96 2.75 6.28
C ASP A 154 -30.82 2.83 7.32
N PRO A 155 -30.61 3.97 8.01
CA PRO A 155 -29.50 4.16 8.93
C PRO A 155 -29.60 3.27 10.19
N ASN A 156 -30.76 2.63 10.43
CA ASN A 156 -30.97 1.73 11.57
C ASN A 156 -30.64 0.26 11.24
N LYS A 157 -30.28 -0.04 9.99
CA LYS A 157 -29.95 -1.39 9.53
C LYS A 157 -28.45 -1.56 9.29
N LYS A 158 -28.02 -2.81 9.10
CA LYS A 158 -26.61 -3.16 8.90
C LYS A 158 -26.41 -3.66 7.48
N TRP A 159 -25.89 -2.79 6.63
CA TRP A 159 -25.67 -3.06 5.20
C TRP A 159 -24.22 -3.43 4.89
N VAL A 160 -23.30 -2.96 5.73
CA VAL A 160 -21.86 -3.11 5.56
C VAL A 160 -21.26 -3.59 6.86
N LEU A 161 -20.48 -4.69 6.80
CA LEU A 161 -19.70 -5.21 7.91
C LEU A 161 -18.20 -5.11 7.62
N PRO A 162 -17.36 -4.71 8.58
CA PRO A 162 -15.92 -4.72 8.37
C PRO A 162 -15.43 -6.14 8.12
N PHE A 163 -14.59 -6.35 7.10
CA PHE A 163 -13.97 -7.66 6.82
C PHE A 163 -12.46 -7.62 7.05
N GLY A 164 -11.82 -6.51 6.70
CA GLY A 164 -10.46 -6.18 7.10
C GLY A 164 -10.29 -4.66 7.11
N ARG A 165 -9.56 -4.14 8.09
CA ARG A 165 -9.27 -2.71 8.23
C ARG A 165 -7.78 -2.42 8.23
N SER A 166 -7.43 -1.33 7.58
CA SER A 166 -6.14 -0.64 7.63
C SER A 166 -6.40 0.85 7.88
N THR A 167 -5.36 1.56 8.30
CA THR A 167 -5.39 3.02 8.52
C THR A 167 -4.30 3.66 7.67
N GLU A 168 -4.21 4.98 7.69
CA GLU A 168 -2.98 5.68 7.31
C GLU A 168 -2.06 5.80 8.52
N ILE A 169 -0.75 5.76 8.25
CA ILE A 169 0.34 5.98 9.20
C ILE A 169 1.24 7.07 8.65
N MET A 170 1.93 7.75 9.56
CA MET A 170 3.02 8.66 9.22
C MET A 170 4.34 8.03 9.64
N THR A 171 5.28 7.99 8.72
CA THR A 171 6.67 7.61 8.97
C THR A 171 7.59 8.81 8.87
N ILE A 172 8.57 8.88 9.77
CA ILE A 172 9.47 10.04 9.90
C ILE A 172 10.91 9.56 9.84
N ASP A 173 11.70 10.16 8.96
CA ASP A 173 13.15 10.00 8.94
C ASP A 173 13.76 10.74 10.14
N LYS A 174 14.21 9.98 11.15
CA LYS A 174 14.75 10.56 12.38
C LYS A 174 16.05 11.33 12.12
N LEU A 175 16.88 10.86 11.19
CA LEU A 175 18.19 11.47 10.94
C LEU A 175 18.03 12.81 10.22
N ALA A 176 17.16 12.85 9.20
CA ALA A 176 16.81 14.11 8.53
C ALA A 176 16.14 15.10 9.50
N LEU A 177 15.17 14.64 10.31
CA LEU A 177 14.50 15.49 11.30
C LEU A 177 15.51 16.10 12.29
N ALA A 178 16.38 15.27 12.86
CA ALA A 178 17.40 15.71 13.81
C ALA A 178 18.34 16.73 13.19
N HIS A 179 18.85 16.47 11.98
CA HIS A 179 19.73 17.39 11.27
C HIS A 179 19.08 18.79 11.12
N ILE A 180 17.86 18.83 10.59
CA ILE A 180 17.12 20.08 10.36
C ILE A 180 16.92 20.85 11.65
N ILE A 181 16.40 20.19 12.70
CA ILE A 181 16.11 20.83 13.98
C ILE A 181 17.40 21.37 14.62
N LYS A 182 18.50 20.61 14.56
CA LYS A 182 19.78 21.06 15.09
C LYS A 182 20.30 22.30 14.38
N GLN A 183 20.17 22.41 13.06
CA GLN A 183 20.60 23.61 12.32
C GLN A 183 19.81 24.86 12.77
N ILE A 184 18.49 24.71 12.91
CA ILE A 184 17.61 25.81 13.36
C ILE A 184 17.92 26.20 14.81
N ASP A 185 18.08 25.22 15.70
CA ASP A 185 18.39 25.45 17.12
C ASP A 185 19.79 26.06 17.33
N GLN A 186 20.78 25.65 16.53
CA GLN A 186 22.11 26.24 16.54
C GLN A 186 22.08 27.72 16.13
N TYR A 187 21.31 28.07 15.09
CA TYR A 187 21.12 29.46 14.70
C TYR A 187 20.45 30.26 15.83
N ASN A 188 19.39 29.73 16.44
CA ASN A 188 18.72 30.40 17.56
C ASN A 188 19.65 30.65 18.75
N LYS A 189 20.49 29.67 19.10
CA LYS A 189 21.49 29.81 20.17
C LYS A 189 22.49 30.93 19.87
N LYS A 190 22.85 31.16 18.60
CA LYS A 190 23.72 32.29 18.23
C LYS A 190 23.05 33.66 18.42
N ILE A 191 21.77 33.79 18.05
CA ILE A 191 21.08 35.09 18.05
C ILE A 191 20.36 35.42 19.38
N ASN A 192 19.92 34.40 20.12
CA ASN A 192 19.08 34.54 21.31
C ASN A 192 19.65 33.85 22.57
N ASN A 193 20.80 33.17 22.46
CA ASN A 193 21.46 32.45 23.55
C ASN A 193 20.54 31.46 24.32
N LYS A 194 19.58 30.86 23.62
CA LYS A 194 18.62 29.90 24.18
C LYS A 194 18.32 28.80 23.16
N SER A 195 17.97 27.60 23.63
CA SER A 195 17.43 26.55 22.75
C SER A 195 15.96 26.82 22.42
N ILE A 196 15.54 26.50 21.19
CA ILE A 196 14.12 26.49 20.80
C ILE A 196 13.43 25.18 21.17
N ILE A 197 14.18 24.11 21.43
CA ILE A 197 13.61 22.78 21.67
C ILE A 197 13.00 22.75 23.06
N SER A 198 11.73 22.35 23.15
CA SER A 198 11.03 22.22 24.43
C SER A 198 11.66 21.13 25.32
N THR A 199 11.86 21.44 26.59
CA THR A 199 12.39 20.47 27.58
C THR A 199 11.33 19.46 28.05
N GLU A 200 10.05 19.80 27.94
CA GLU A 200 8.94 18.99 28.47
C GLU A 200 8.18 18.24 27.37
N ASN A 201 8.01 18.85 26.19
CA ASN A 201 7.08 18.36 25.16
C ASN A 201 7.75 17.88 23.87
N ALA A 202 9.09 17.80 23.80
CA ALA A 202 9.83 17.44 22.59
C ALA A 202 10.39 16.00 22.64
N LYS A 203 9.62 15.03 23.12
CA LYS A 203 10.12 13.66 23.36
C LYS A 203 10.63 13.00 22.07
N LYS A 204 9.84 13.02 20.99
CA LYS A 204 10.23 12.41 19.69
C LYS A 204 11.38 13.17 19.05
N ILE A 205 11.37 14.51 19.13
CA ILE A 205 12.47 15.35 18.65
C ILE A 205 13.78 15.00 19.39
N ASN A 206 13.76 14.93 20.72
CA ASN A 206 14.93 14.60 21.52
C ASN A 206 15.42 13.17 21.27
N GLU A 207 14.53 12.21 21.04
CA GLU A 207 14.91 10.86 20.63
C GLU A 207 15.62 10.87 19.27
N ALA A 208 15.10 11.61 18.27
CA ALA A 208 15.76 11.76 16.97
C ALA A 208 17.16 12.38 17.10
N ILE A 209 17.29 13.44 17.90
CA ILE A 209 18.59 14.11 18.15
C ILE A 209 19.56 13.16 18.85
N THR A 210 19.10 12.45 19.89
CA THR A 210 19.93 11.48 20.62
C THR A 210 20.43 10.39 19.67
N GLN A 211 19.56 9.90 18.78
CA GLN A 211 19.95 8.90 17.79
C GLN A 211 20.98 9.45 16.79
N TYR A 212 20.76 10.66 16.26
CA TYR A 212 21.70 11.33 15.35
C TYR A 212 23.08 11.55 16.00
N ASP A 213 23.11 11.93 17.28
CA ASP A 213 24.33 12.25 18.02
C ASP A 213 25.06 11.01 18.54
N SER A 214 24.32 9.95 18.88
CA SER A 214 24.91 8.72 19.35
C SER A 214 25.88 8.14 18.31
N ASN A 215 27.02 7.62 18.78
CA ASN A 215 28.09 7.06 17.94
C ASN A 215 27.66 5.86 17.07
N SER A 216 26.38 5.47 17.09
CA SER A 216 25.83 4.41 16.23
C SER A 216 25.54 4.84 14.80
N THR A 217 25.46 6.14 14.51
CA THR A 217 25.26 6.67 13.15
C THR A 217 26.63 6.75 12.46
N ASP A 218 26.81 6.01 11.37
CA ASP A 218 28.07 5.99 10.59
C ASP A 218 28.43 7.43 10.19
N GLU A 219 29.70 7.83 10.31
CA GLU A 219 30.15 9.16 9.87
C GLU A 219 29.79 9.42 8.40
N LYS A 220 29.79 8.36 7.57
CA LYS A 220 29.35 8.43 6.18
C LYS A 220 27.86 8.72 6.04
N GLU A 221 27.03 8.20 6.93
CA GLU A 221 25.60 8.43 6.97
C GLU A 221 25.30 9.87 7.38
N ARG A 222 25.94 10.36 8.45
CA ARG A 222 25.83 11.77 8.84
C ARG A 222 26.25 12.71 7.72
N ASN A 223 27.41 12.47 7.11
CA ASN A 223 27.87 13.24 5.96
C ASN A 223 26.89 13.15 4.78
N PHE A 224 26.27 12.00 4.54
CA PHE A 224 25.26 11.85 3.51
C PHE A 224 24.02 12.71 3.80
N ILE A 225 23.46 12.63 5.01
CA ILE A 225 22.30 13.41 5.44
C ILE A 225 22.59 14.92 5.37
N GLU A 226 23.73 15.36 5.89
CA GLU A 226 24.13 16.78 5.89
C GLU A 226 24.28 17.35 4.47
N ASN A 227 24.72 16.51 3.51
CA ASN A 227 24.82 16.91 2.11
C ASN A 227 23.47 16.90 1.38
N TYR A 228 22.60 15.93 1.68
CA TYR A 228 21.28 15.81 1.04
C TYR A 228 20.30 16.87 1.53
N TRP A 229 20.26 17.07 2.85
CA TRP A 229 19.35 17.98 3.57
C TRP A 229 19.99 19.31 3.94
N LYS A 230 20.99 19.74 3.15
CA LYS A 230 21.79 20.94 3.43
C LYS A 230 20.91 22.17 3.66
N ILE A 231 20.98 22.73 4.87
CA ILE A 231 20.38 24.00 5.24
C ILE A 231 21.49 24.99 5.58
N THR A 232 21.38 26.22 5.11
CA THR A 232 22.36 27.28 5.37
C THR A 232 21.83 28.28 6.39
N GLU A 233 22.73 28.89 7.16
CA GLU A 233 22.40 29.98 8.08
C GLU A 233 21.68 31.14 7.39
N GLN A 234 22.09 31.49 6.17
CA GLN A 234 21.43 32.52 5.36
C GLN A 234 19.97 32.16 5.03
N SER A 235 19.69 30.89 4.69
CA SER A 235 18.32 30.44 4.43
C SER A 235 17.45 30.53 5.70
N ILE A 236 18.01 30.17 6.87
CA ILE A 236 17.33 30.26 8.16
C ILE A 236 17.03 31.73 8.48
N GLN A 237 18.02 32.61 8.36
CA GLN A 237 17.85 34.04 8.61
C GLN A 237 16.75 34.66 7.73
N LYS A 238 16.74 34.33 6.43
CA LYS A 238 15.75 34.84 5.47
C LYS A 238 14.31 34.45 5.84
N HIS A 239 14.13 33.24 6.37
CA HIS A 239 12.82 32.67 6.65
C HIS A 239 12.48 32.57 8.14
N TRP A 240 13.28 33.15 9.03
CA TRP A 240 13.12 33.02 10.48
C TRP A 240 11.70 33.35 10.98
N ASN A 241 11.07 34.37 10.38
CA ASN A 241 9.73 34.84 10.77
C ASN A 241 8.57 34.15 10.01
N SER A 242 8.84 33.18 9.14
CA SER A 242 7.77 32.49 8.39
C SER A 242 7.15 31.32 9.16
N PHE A 243 7.70 30.96 10.33
CA PHE A 243 7.19 29.94 11.22
C PHE A 243 7.34 30.41 12.68
N ASP A 244 6.39 30.06 13.54
CA ASP A 244 6.47 30.36 14.97
C ASP A 244 7.50 29.43 15.63
N LEU A 245 8.72 29.95 15.79
CA LEU A 245 9.86 29.26 16.41
C LEU A 245 10.00 29.60 17.90
N SER A 246 8.96 30.15 18.54
CA SER A 246 9.02 30.46 19.98
C SER A 246 9.38 29.22 20.81
N TYR A 247 8.80 28.07 20.47
CA TYR A 247 9.15 26.75 20.99
C TYR A 247 8.88 25.65 19.94
N LEU A 248 9.85 24.78 19.71
CA LEU A 248 9.72 23.59 18.87
C LEU A 248 9.53 22.35 19.74
N ASP A 249 8.42 21.65 19.53
CA ASP A 249 8.08 20.43 20.27
C ASP A 249 7.33 19.42 19.36
N ASP A 250 6.88 18.30 19.93
CA ASP A 250 6.23 17.24 19.16
C ASP A 250 4.87 17.67 18.55
N SER A 251 4.32 18.83 18.92
CA SER A 251 3.03 19.33 18.41
C SER A 251 3.04 19.67 16.92
N ILE A 252 4.21 19.79 16.30
CA ILE A 252 4.36 19.86 14.84
C ILE A 252 3.78 18.62 14.13
N LEU A 253 3.57 17.53 14.87
CA LEU A 253 3.02 16.26 14.38
C LEU A 253 1.55 16.03 14.77
N ASP A 254 0.96 16.89 15.60
CA ASP A 254 -0.38 16.66 16.19
C ASP A 254 -1.53 16.98 15.22
N SER A 255 -1.33 17.98 14.34
CA SER A 255 -2.34 18.44 13.36
C SER A 255 -1.74 18.60 11.95
N TYR A 256 -2.57 18.45 10.92
CA TYR A 256 -2.14 18.70 9.54
C TYR A 256 -1.70 20.14 9.31
N ASP A 257 -2.35 21.10 9.97
CA ASP A 257 -1.98 22.51 9.86
C ASP A 257 -0.56 22.75 10.40
N SER A 258 -0.22 22.18 11.56
CA SER A 258 1.12 22.25 12.14
C SER A 258 2.15 21.54 11.24
N LEU A 259 1.81 20.34 10.76
CA LEU A 259 2.68 19.55 9.89
C LEU A 259 2.96 20.29 8.57
N TYR A 260 1.92 20.83 7.93
CA TYR A 260 2.04 21.59 6.68
C TYR A 260 2.85 22.86 6.87
N LYS A 261 2.63 23.62 7.95
CA LYS A 261 3.42 24.82 8.25
C LYS A 261 4.89 24.49 8.47
N PHE A 262 5.18 23.45 9.23
CA PHE A 262 6.55 23.03 9.48
C PHE A 262 7.22 22.51 8.20
N SER A 263 6.56 21.63 7.45
CA SER A 263 7.06 21.16 6.15
C SER A 263 7.25 22.31 5.15
N GLN A 264 6.35 23.28 5.11
CA GLN A 264 6.49 24.48 4.26
C GLN A 264 7.71 25.30 4.68
N PHE A 265 7.90 25.55 5.98
CA PHE A 265 9.06 26.24 6.51
C PHE A 265 10.36 25.56 6.10
N VAL A 266 10.49 24.25 6.35
CA VAL A 266 11.67 23.46 5.94
C VAL A 266 11.88 23.52 4.42
N SER A 267 10.81 23.49 3.64
CA SER A 267 10.89 23.58 2.17
C SER A 267 11.49 24.90 1.70
N LEU A 268 11.13 26.01 2.36
CA LEU A 268 11.72 27.33 2.09
C LEU A 268 13.23 27.34 2.41
N LEU A 269 13.63 26.73 3.52
CA LEU A 269 15.05 26.61 3.89
C LEU A 269 15.85 25.83 2.84
N LEU A 270 15.30 24.70 2.38
CA LEU A 270 15.94 23.83 1.39
C LEU A 270 16.01 24.48 0.00
N ASN A 271 15.01 25.25 -0.39
CA ASN A 271 14.96 25.93 -1.69
C ASN A 271 15.95 27.08 -1.81
N GLU A 272 16.30 27.72 -0.70
CA GLU A 272 17.30 28.78 -0.60
C GLU A 272 18.69 28.24 -0.23
N SER A 273 18.81 26.92 -0.10
CA SER A 273 20.05 26.22 0.17
C SER A 273 20.43 25.36 -1.04
N ASN A 274 21.68 24.91 -1.09
CA ASN A 274 22.15 23.94 -2.10
C ASN A 274 21.78 22.50 -1.73
N ALA A 275 20.55 22.27 -1.23
CA ALA A 275 20.03 20.94 -0.96
C ALA A 275 19.76 20.20 -2.28
N GLN A 276 19.77 18.86 -2.26
CA GLN A 276 19.47 18.08 -3.45
C GLN A 276 18.04 18.36 -3.95
N ASN A 277 17.81 18.31 -5.26
CA ASN A 277 16.48 18.66 -5.82
C ASN A 277 15.42 17.58 -5.55
N ASP A 278 15.81 16.37 -5.20
CA ASP A 278 14.93 15.22 -5.00
C ASP A 278 14.70 14.86 -3.52
N VAL A 279 14.96 15.80 -2.61
CA VAL A 279 14.45 15.73 -1.23
C VAL A 279 13.10 16.44 -1.11
N TYR A 280 12.20 15.84 -0.33
CA TYR A 280 10.83 16.27 -0.13
C TYR A 280 10.51 16.34 1.36
N THR A 281 9.90 17.43 1.80
CA THR A 281 9.55 17.60 3.22
C THR A 281 8.32 16.80 3.63
N LEU A 282 7.45 16.46 2.67
CA LEU A 282 6.24 15.70 2.92
C LEU A 282 5.89 14.83 1.70
N GLY A 283 5.53 13.58 1.94
CA GLY A 283 5.09 12.64 0.93
C GLY A 283 3.73 12.03 1.26
N PHE A 284 2.83 11.96 0.28
CA PHE A 284 1.54 11.27 0.40
C PHE A 284 1.38 10.22 -0.68
N ASP A 285 0.92 9.03 -0.30
CA ASP A 285 0.41 8.08 -1.29
C ASP A 285 -1.03 8.40 -1.69
N ASN A 286 -1.79 9.05 -0.81
CA ASN A 286 -3.19 9.35 -1.02
C ASN A 286 -3.58 10.71 -0.39
N PRO A 287 -3.21 11.84 -1.03
CA PRO A 287 -3.49 13.16 -0.48
C PRO A 287 -5.00 13.49 -0.41
N ILE A 288 -5.85 12.79 -1.16
CA ILE A 288 -7.30 13.06 -1.18
C ILE A 288 -7.99 12.51 0.06
N SER A 289 -7.64 11.30 0.48
CA SER A 289 -8.18 10.73 1.72
C SER A 289 -7.83 11.61 2.92
N GLU A 290 -6.63 12.17 2.92
CA GLU A 290 -6.17 13.08 3.97
C GLU A 290 -6.87 14.43 3.93
N LEU A 291 -7.14 14.97 2.74
CA LEU A 291 -8.00 16.15 2.59
C LEU A 291 -9.40 15.88 3.16
N TYR A 292 -10.00 14.73 2.87
CA TYR A 292 -11.35 14.40 3.33
C TYR A 292 -11.43 14.22 4.85
N MET A 293 -10.40 13.62 5.44
CA MET A 293 -10.27 13.50 6.90
C MET A 293 -10.09 14.87 7.55
N GLN A 294 -9.27 15.76 6.98
CA GLN A 294 -9.14 17.14 7.47
C GLN A 294 -10.47 17.89 7.43
N LEU A 295 -11.25 17.73 6.36
CA LEU A 295 -12.58 18.32 6.24
C LEU A 295 -13.55 17.76 7.30
N PHE A 296 -13.36 16.51 7.73
CA PHE A 296 -14.15 15.91 8.80
C PHE A 296 -13.75 16.46 10.17
N ASN A 297 -12.45 16.61 10.42
CA ASN A 297 -11.93 17.29 11.60
C ASN A 297 -12.45 18.74 11.70
N GLU A 298 -12.54 19.46 10.58
CA GLU A 298 -13.09 20.82 10.55
C GLU A 298 -14.57 20.91 10.93
N SER A 299 -15.33 19.83 10.67
CA SER A 299 -16.72 19.70 11.08
C SER A 299 -16.91 19.40 12.57
N GLY A 300 -15.81 19.29 13.34
CA GLY A 300 -15.86 18.80 14.72
C GLY A 300 -16.21 17.31 14.79
N ASN A 301 -15.88 16.56 13.73
CA ASN A 301 -16.20 15.14 13.54
C ASN A 301 -17.71 14.85 13.57
N ASN A 302 -18.50 15.78 13.04
CA ASN A 302 -19.94 15.66 12.97
C ASN A 302 -20.37 15.57 11.49
N TRP A 303 -21.00 14.45 11.13
CA TRP A 303 -21.51 14.21 9.78
C TRP A 303 -22.56 15.23 9.32
N ASP A 304 -23.35 15.80 10.25
CA ASP A 304 -24.33 16.84 9.92
C ASP A 304 -23.66 18.17 9.49
N GLU A 305 -22.46 18.41 10.02
CA GLU A 305 -21.63 19.59 9.74
C GLU A 305 -20.58 19.32 8.65
N TYR A 306 -20.52 18.10 8.13
CA TYR A 306 -19.55 17.71 7.10
C TYR A 306 -19.81 18.41 5.77
N PHE A 307 -18.75 18.61 4.99
CA PHE A 307 -18.81 19.41 3.77
C PHE A 307 -19.59 18.72 2.63
N LEU A 308 -19.59 17.39 2.58
CA LEU A 308 -20.38 16.60 1.63
C LEU A 308 -21.69 16.18 2.29
N LYS A 309 -22.81 16.61 1.69
CA LYS A 309 -24.16 16.33 2.18
C LYS A 309 -24.97 15.58 1.13
N PRO A 310 -25.99 14.80 1.52
CA PRO A 310 -26.93 14.22 0.58
C PRO A 310 -27.63 15.30 -0.27
N ASP A 311 -27.90 15.01 -1.54
CA ASP A 311 -28.72 15.86 -2.40
C ASP A 311 -30.17 15.82 -1.88
N LYS A 312 -30.75 17.00 -1.64
CA LYS A 312 -32.13 17.15 -1.18
C LYS A 312 -33.15 16.54 -2.13
N ASN A 313 -32.85 16.50 -3.42
CA ASN A 313 -33.72 15.94 -4.45
C ASN A 313 -33.45 14.47 -4.73
N ASN A 314 -32.33 13.93 -4.24
CA ASN A 314 -31.94 12.54 -4.46
C ASN A 314 -31.05 12.03 -3.31
N SER A 315 -31.65 11.33 -2.36
CA SER A 315 -30.97 10.84 -1.15
C SER A 315 -29.93 9.75 -1.39
N VAL A 316 -29.78 9.21 -2.61
CA VAL A 316 -28.67 8.31 -2.99
C VAL A 316 -27.45 9.06 -3.55
N LYS A 317 -27.52 10.39 -3.71
CA LYS A 317 -26.45 11.22 -4.29
C LYS A 317 -25.93 12.26 -3.31
N LEU A 318 -24.70 12.73 -3.52
CA LEU A 318 -24.08 13.84 -2.80
C LEU A 318 -24.27 15.17 -3.56
N ASP A 319 -24.43 16.25 -2.81
CA ASP A 319 -24.55 17.62 -3.33
C ASP A 319 -23.17 18.30 -3.46
N TYR A 320 -22.61 18.24 -4.67
CA TYR A 320 -21.37 18.96 -5.00
C TYR A 320 -21.59 20.44 -5.37
N LYS A 321 -22.84 20.89 -5.57
CA LYS A 321 -23.13 22.26 -6.04
C LYS A 321 -22.77 23.28 -4.98
N LYS A 322 -23.05 22.99 -3.71
CA LYS A 322 -22.65 23.88 -2.59
C LYS A 322 -21.14 24.07 -2.51
N ILE A 323 -20.38 23.04 -2.83
CA ILE A 323 -18.91 23.07 -2.77
C ILE A 323 -18.32 23.82 -3.97
N LEU A 324 -18.86 23.61 -5.17
CA LEU A 324 -18.22 24.07 -6.43
C LEU A 324 -18.87 25.30 -7.07
N ASN A 325 -20.13 25.59 -6.76
CA ASN A 325 -20.88 26.68 -7.39
C ASN A 325 -21.22 27.81 -6.42
N ASP A 326 -21.55 27.49 -5.17
CA ASP A 326 -21.92 28.49 -4.17
C ASP A 326 -20.70 28.93 -3.35
N LYS A 327 -20.07 30.03 -3.78
CA LYS A 327 -18.89 30.60 -3.09
C LYS A 327 -19.19 31.11 -1.68
N THR A 328 -20.47 31.31 -1.33
CA THR A 328 -20.88 31.86 -0.03
C THR A 328 -21.13 30.78 1.02
N SER A 329 -21.34 29.54 0.58
CA SER A 329 -21.63 28.39 1.45
C SER A 329 -20.49 28.11 2.44
N LYS A 330 -20.83 27.53 3.59
CA LYS A 330 -19.85 27.07 4.59
C LYS A 330 -18.98 25.97 3.99
N GLU A 331 -19.60 25.07 3.24
CA GLU A 331 -18.97 23.93 2.58
C GLU A 331 -17.88 24.37 1.59
N HIS A 332 -18.15 25.37 0.74
CA HIS A 332 -17.15 25.94 -0.19
C HIS A 332 -15.98 26.59 0.55
N LYS A 333 -16.26 27.39 1.59
CA LYS A 333 -15.22 28.11 2.33
C LYS A 333 -14.26 27.15 3.02
N ILE A 334 -14.78 26.11 3.67
CA ILE A 334 -13.96 25.09 4.35
C ILE A 334 -13.15 24.28 3.32
N PHE A 335 -13.82 23.81 2.24
CA PHE A 335 -13.14 23.08 1.16
C PHE A 335 -12.02 23.88 0.52
N LYS A 336 -12.30 25.14 0.13
CA LYS A 336 -11.31 26.06 -0.44
C LYS A 336 -10.14 26.29 0.53
N SER A 337 -10.41 26.49 1.82
CA SER A 337 -9.37 26.72 2.82
C SER A 337 -8.40 25.53 2.93
N LYS A 338 -8.92 24.30 3.08
CA LYS A 338 -8.06 23.11 3.22
C LYS A 338 -7.32 22.76 1.92
N LEU A 339 -8.00 22.92 0.78
CA LEU A 339 -7.36 22.74 -0.52
C LEU A 339 -6.27 23.80 -0.77
N SER A 340 -6.45 25.04 -0.30
CA SER A 340 -5.41 26.09 -0.34
C SER A 340 -4.18 25.74 0.48
N GLN A 341 -4.34 25.16 1.67
CA GLN A 341 -3.21 24.74 2.50
C GLN A 341 -2.39 23.65 1.80
N LEU A 342 -3.06 22.65 1.23
CA LEU A 342 -2.42 21.61 0.44
C LEU A 342 -1.71 22.19 -0.80
N LEU A 343 -2.35 23.12 -1.51
CA LEU A 343 -1.75 23.78 -2.66
C LEU A 343 -0.53 24.64 -2.29
N ASN A 344 -0.54 25.28 -1.11
CA ASN A 344 0.60 26.08 -0.64
C ASN A 344 1.84 25.22 -0.41
N ILE A 345 1.70 24.01 0.17
CA ILE A 345 2.83 23.10 0.33
C ILE A 345 3.28 22.52 -1.01
N ILE A 346 2.35 22.20 -1.91
CA ILE A 346 2.66 21.78 -3.29
C ILE A 346 3.51 22.85 -3.99
N ASN A 347 3.12 24.12 -3.89
CA ASN A 347 3.82 25.24 -4.53
C ASN A 347 5.23 25.50 -3.99
N THR A 348 5.64 24.84 -2.91
CA THR A 348 7.04 24.86 -2.48
C THR A 348 7.95 23.99 -3.36
N GLY A 349 7.38 23.10 -4.19
CA GLY A 349 8.15 22.17 -5.04
C GLY A 349 8.84 21.05 -4.25
N ARG A 350 8.46 20.84 -2.98
CA ARG A 350 9.08 19.86 -2.07
C ARG A 350 8.07 18.89 -1.48
N MET A 351 6.91 18.73 -2.11
CA MET A 351 5.92 17.72 -1.75
C MET A 351 5.97 16.56 -2.74
N TYR A 352 6.10 15.34 -2.24
CA TYR A 352 6.02 14.13 -3.03
C TYR A 352 4.58 13.58 -3.05
N THR A 353 4.15 13.15 -4.23
CA THR A 353 2.94 12.33 -4.39
C THR A 353 3.23 11.21 -5.38
N GLN A 354 2.46 10.14 -5.27
CA GLN A 354 2.49 9.04 -6.22
C GLN A 354 1.96 9.50 -7.61
N TYR A 355 2.71 9.21 -8.67
CA TYR A 355 2.34 9.49 -10.08
C TYR A 355 1.85 8.25 -10.86
N SER A 356 1.95 7.05 -10.29
CA SER A 356 1.68 5.77 -10.95
C SER A 356 0.95 4.81 -10.00
N ASN A 357 0.41 3.68 -10.48
CA ASN A 357 -0.32 2.70 -9.65
C ASN A 357 0.52 1.93 -8.60
N ASP A 358 1.78 2.32 -8.37
CA ASP A 358 2.67 1.71 -7.37
C ASP A 358 2.28 2.18 -5.96
N TYR A 359 1.44 1.40 -5.29
CA TYR A 359 1.12 1.59 -3.88
C TYR A 359 2.40 1.66 -3.01
N PHE A 360 2.39 2.51 -1.97
CA PHE A 360 3.43 2.61 -0.94
C PHE A 360 4.72 3.35 -1.33
N ASN A 361 4.64 4.19 -2.37
CA ASN A 361 5.79 4.90 -2.92
C ASN A 361 6.46 5.87 -1.95
N SER A 362 5.70 6.63 -1.16
CA SER A 362 6.26 7.62 -0.23
C SER A 362 7.16 6.95 0.80
N VAL A 363 6.74 5.81 1.34
CA VAL A 363 7.55 4.99 2.26
C VAL A 363 8.78 4.40 1.55
N ARG A 364 8.63 3.91 0.31
CA ARG A 364 9.74 3.37 -0.48
C ARG A 364 10.82 4.43 -0.76
N ILE A 365 10.42 5.65 -1.10
CA ILE A 365 11.34 6.76 -1.37
C ILE A 365 11.93 7.32 -0.07
N GLN A 366 11.18 7.35 1.03
CA GLN A 366 11.71 7.72 2.35
C GLN A 366 12.88 6.82 2.77
N LYS A 367 12.88 5.54 2.37
CA LYS A 367 13.98 4.62 2.64
C LYS A 367 15.33 5.11 2.08
N ASP A 368 15.33 6.06 1.15
CA ASP A 368 16.55 6.65 0.58
C ASP A 368 16.92 7.99 1.22
N HIS A 369 16.35 8.28 2.41
CA HIS A 369 16.42 9.58 3.10
C HIS A 369 15.92 10.76 2.26
N LYS A 370 15.02 10.51 1.30
CA LYS A 370 14.50 11.54 0.39
C LYS A 370 13.22 12.20 0.87
N ILE A 371 12.56 11.66 1.88
CA ILE A 371 11.28 12.18 2.38
C ILE A 371 11.34 12.32 3.89
N LEU A 372 11.12 13.53 4.42
CA LEU A 372 11.14 13.76 5.87
C LEU A 372 9.93 13.12 6.56
N PHE A 373 8.72 13.45 6.10
CA PHE A 373 7.47 12.87 6.57
C PHE A 373 6.79 12.13 5.42
N ALA A 374 6.55 10.83 5.55
CA ALA A 374 5.83 10.04 4.57
C ALA A 374 4.52 9.54 5.18
N ILE A 375 3.40 9.82 4.50
CA ILE A 375 2.07 9.38 4.90
C ILE A 375 1.60 8.35 3.90
N SER A 376 1.28 7.17 4.42
CA SER A 376 0.94 6.00 3.61
C SER A 376 -0.05 5.10 4.32
N SER A 377 -0.70 4.22 3.57
CA SER A 377 -1.46 3.14 4.16
C SER A 377 -0.56 2.29 5.05
N SER A 378 -1.12 1.86 6.18
CA SER A 378 -0.42 1.09 7.20
C SER A 378 0.16 -0.24 6.73
N ARG A 379 -0.31 -0.72 5.57
CA ARG A 379 0.25 -1.87 4.85
C ARG A 379 1.68 -1.61 4.33
N ALA A 380 2.06 -0.35 4.13
CA ALA A 380 3.37 0.06 3.63
C ALA A 380 4.52 -0.28 4.58
N ILE A 381 4.25 -0.48 5.87
CA ILE A 381 5.33 -0.66 6.86
C ILE A 381 6.18 -1.91 6.59
N ASN A 382 5.59 -2.90 5.92
CA ASN A 382 6.28 -4.10 5.50
C ASN A 382 7.47 -3.79 4.57
N TYR A 383 7.45 -2.68 3.82
CA TYR A 383 8.55 -2.29 2.93
C TYR A 383 9.83 -1.88 3.68
N TYR A 384 9.74 -1.39 4.93
CA TYR A 384 10.93 -1.16 5.76
C TYR A 384 11.62 -2.50 6.08
N LYS A 385 10.84 -3.50 6.48
CA LYS A 385 11.31 -4.81 6.95
C LYS A 385 11.89 -5.72 5.86
N TYR A 386 11.39 -5.62 4.63
CA TYR A 386 11.69 -6.61 3.58
C TYR A 386 12.81 -6.22 2.61
N ALA A 387 13.33 -5.00 2.67
CA ALA A 387 14.55 -4.66 1.96
C ALA A 387 15.71 -4.80 2.95
N PRO A 388 16.39 -5.96 3.02
CA PRO A 388 17.56 -6.05 3.85
C PRO A 388 18.59 -5.01 3.39
N ASN A 389 19.35 -4.49 4.35
CA ASN A 389 20.41 -3.50 4.17
C ASN A 389 21.62 -4.09 3.42
N PHE A 390 21.40 -4.66 2.24
CA PHE A 390 22.46 -4.98 1.33
C PHE A 390 21.91 -4.88 -0.10
N SER A 391 22.42 -3.93 -0.86
CA SER A 391 22.51 -4.08 -2.31
C SER A 391 23.76 -4.92 -2.59
N LEU A 392 23.59 -6.12 -3.15
CA LEU A 392 24.70 -6.81 -3.78
C LEU A 392 24.89 -6.18 -5.16
N THR A 393 25.67 -5.10 -5.22
CA THR A 393 26.05 -4.48 -6.48
C THR A 393 27.21 -5.28 -7.07
N TYR A 394 26.94 -6.03 -8.13
CA TYR A 394 27.99 -6.64 -8.94
C TYR A 394 28.66 -5.54 -9.77
N LYS A 395 29.87 -5.11 -9.38
CA LYS A 395 30.72 -4.32 -10.27
C LYS A 395 31.36 -5.25 -11.30
N GLN A 396 30.59 -5.67 -12.30
CA GLN A 396 31.16 -6.03 -13.58
C GLN A 396 31.25 -4.71 -14.35
N GLN A 397 32.43 -4.33 -14.84
CA GLN A 397 32.57 -3.13 -15.65
C GLN A 397 31.54 -3.22 -16.81
N ASN A 398 30.55 -2.32 -16.76
CA ASN A 398 29.47 -2.08 -17.72
C ASN A 398 28.17 -2.91 -17.67
N ILE A 399 27.90 -3.73 -16.63
CA ILE A 399 26.53 -4.26 -16.44
C ILE A 399 26.14 -4.24 -14.96
N SER A 400 25.27 -3.30 -14.58
CA SER A 400 24.63 -3.27 -13.27
C SER A 400 23.30 -4.01 -13.33
N TYR A 401 23.20 -5.18 -12.70
CA TYR A 401 21.91 -5.79 -12.40
C TYR A 401 21.44 -5.30 -11.04
N LEU A 402 20.43 -4.43 -11.03
CA LEU A 402 19.60 -4.22 -9.86
C LEU A 402 18.65 -5.41 -9.76
N ALA A 403 18.86 -6.28 -8.77
CA ALA A 403 17.85 -7.25 -8.38
C ALA A 403 16.71 -6.48 -7.71
N ASP A 404 15.73 -6.06 -8.51
CA ASP A 404 14.51 -5.44 -8.00
C ASP A 404 13.64 -6.48 -7.28
N ASN A 405 13.10 -6.07 -6.13
CA ASN A 405 12.46 -6.93 -5.15
C ASN A 405 11.04 -7.30 -5.58
N GLY A 406 10.89 -8.50 -6.15
CA GLY A 406 9.58 -9.10 -6.37
C GLY A 406 9.65 -10.63 -6.30
N ASN A 407 9.41 -11.19 -5.11
CA ASN A 407 9.06 -12.61 -4.87
C ASN A 407 10.15 -13.70 -4.91
N GLY A 408 11.43 -13.39 -5.08
CA GLY A 408 12.45 -14.43 -5.32
C GLY A 408 13.27 -14.90 -4.11
N LEU A 409 13.53 -14.06 -3.11
CA LEU A 409 14.58 -14.30 -2.11
C LEU A 409 14.04 -14.79 -0.76
N LYS A 410 14.46 -15.98 -0.33
CA LYS A 410 14.17 -16.53 1.01
C LYS A 410 15.48 -16.84 1.74
N TYR A 411 15.54 -16.48 3.02
CA TYR A 411 16.63 -16.86 3.91
C TYR A 411 16.25 -18.12 4.68
N GLN A 412 17.07 -19.17 4.57
CA GLN A 412 16.91 -20.40 5.36
C GLN A 412 18.28 -20.95 5.71
N ASP A 413 18.56 -21.11 7.01
CA ASP A 413 19.76 -21.76 7.56
C ASP A 413 21.08 -21.29 6.92
N ASN A 414 21.36 -19.97 7.03
CA ASN A 414 22.53 -19.28 6.45
C ASN A 414 22.63 -19.24 4.92
N ASN A 415 21.62 -19.75 4.21
CA ASN A 415 21.58 -19.76 2.75
C ASN A 415 20.63 -18.70 2.19
N ILE A 416 21.00 -18.10 1.06
CA ILE A 416 20.10 -17.25 0.27
C ILE A 416 19.51 -18.12 -0.84
N ILE A 417 18.19 -18.29 -0.82
CA ILE A 417 17.47 -19.07 -1.82
C ILE A 417 16.81 -18.12 -2.81
N TRP A 418 17.14 -18.21 -4.10
CA TRP A 418 16.48 -17.46 -5.18
C TRP A 418 15.61 -18.40 -6.04
N GLU A 419 14.33 -18.08 -6.23
CA GLU A 419 13.41 -18.85 -7.09
C GLU A 419 13.24 -18.13 -8.44
N SER A 420 13.60 -18.77 -9.57
CA SER A 420 13.51 -18.16 -10.91
C SER A 420 12.98 -19.12 -11.98
N GLY A 421 11.76 -18.86 -12.45
CA GLY A 421 11.19 -19.52 -13.62
C GLY A 421 11.18 -21.06 -13.55
N LYS A 422 11.71 -21.73 -14.59
CA LYS A 422 11.74 -23.20 -14.72
C LYS A 422 12.67 -23.92 -13.73
N TYR A 423 13.54 -23.19 -13.02
CA TYR A 423 14.47 -23.74 -12.04
C TYR A 423 14.02 -23.28 -10.65
N LYS A 424 13.56 -24.22 -9.82
CA LYS A 424 12.81 -23.84 -8.63
C LYS A 424 13.66 -23.21 -7.54
N LYS A 425 14.98 -23.45 -7.47
CA LYS A 425 15.83 -22.87 -6.40
C LYS A 425 17.30 -22.72 -6.81
N VAL A 426 17.87 -21.56 -6.52
CA VAL A 426 19.30 -21.29 -6.43
C VAL A 426 19.66 -21.16 -4.97
N VAL A 427 20.64 -21.92 -4.48
CA VAL A 427 21.09 -21.84 -3.08
C VAL A 427 22.48 -21.21 -3.07
N LEU A 428 22.59 -20.05 -2.40
CA LEU A 428 23.87 -19.45 -2.04
C LEU A 428 24.23 -19.94 -0.65
N THR A 429 25.17 -20.87 -0.55
CA THR A 429 25.72 -21.28 0.74
C THR A 429 26.83 -20.33 1.14
N ASN A 430 26.77 -19.82 2.37
CA ASN A 430 27.97 -19.27 3.01
C ASN A 430 28.79 -20.46 3.51
N ASP A 431 30.10 -20.47 3.24
CA ASP A 431 31.11 -20.53 4.31
C ASP A 431 32.54 -20.70 3.77
N HIS A 432 33.34 -19.65 3.96
CA HIS A 432 34.56 -19.67 4.79
C HIS A 432 35.15 -18.26 4.78
N ILE A 433 35.39 -17.70 5.98
CA ILE A 433 36.13 -16.45 6.14
C ILE A 433 37.59 -16.81 6.41
N THR A 434 38.46 -16.52 5.45
CA THR A 434 39.89 -16.35 5.73
C THR A 434 40.33 -15.03 5.08
N ASN A 435 40.95 -14.15 5.87
CA ASN A 435 41.56 -12.89 5.43
C ASN A 435 40.67 -11.96 4.59
N ASN A 436 39.55 -11.47 5.15
CA ASN A 436 38.70 -10.42 4.56
C ASN A 436 38.09 -10.71 3.16
N GLN A 437 38.20 -11.91 2.63
CA GLN A 437 37.55 -12.32 1.38
C GLN A 437 36.46 -13.36 1.66
N ARG A 438 35.24 -13.15 1.15
CA ARG A 438 34.14 -14.12 1.20
C ARG A 438 33.90 -14.66 -0.20
N ASN A 439 34.15 -15.95 -0.41
CA ASN A 439 33.78 -16.63 -1.64
C ASN A 439 32.38 -17.22 -1.48
N LYS A 440 31.50 -17.03 -2.48
CA LYS A 440 30.16 -17.65 -2.51
C LYS A 440 30.11 -18.70 -3.60
N ILE A 441 29.53 -19.85 -3.28
CA ILE A 441 29.20 -20.88 -4.26
C ILE A 441 27.75 -20.66 -4.69
N ILE A 442 27.51 -20.61 -6.00
CA ILE A 442 26.16 -20.54 -6.57
C ILE A 442 25.82 -21.92 -7.14
N GLN A 443 24.82 -22.59 -6.57
CA GLN A 443 24.32 -23.87 -7.10
C GLN A 443 22.91 -23.70 -7.65
N PHE A 444 22.69 -24.19 -8.88
CA PHE A 444 21.38 -24.19 -9.55
C PHE A 444 20.79 -25.59 -9.49
N ALA A 445 19.62 -25.76 -8.86
CA ALA A 445 18.94 -27.06 -8.79
C ALA A 445 17.50 -26.99 -9.31
N LYS A 446 17.04 -28.09 -9.91
CA LYS A 446 15.68 -28.20 -10.44
C LYS A 446 14.65 -28.44 -9.33
N ASP A 447 15.01 -29.18 -8.28
CA ASP A 447 14.22 -29.38 -7.06
C ASP A 447 15.10 -29.34 -5.78
N ALA A 448 14.54 -28.86 -4.67
CA ALA A 448 15.27 -28.65 -3.40
C ALA A 448 15.81 -29.93 -2.76
N LYS A 449 15.22 -31.08 -3.12
CA LYS A 449 15.53 -32.40 -2.53
C LYS A 449 16.77 -33.04 -3.16
N ASP A 450 17.20 -32.51 -4.30
CA ASP A 450 18.35 -33.02 -5.08
C ASP A 450 19.67 -32.39 -4.64
N ILE A 451 19.62 -31.41 -3.73
CA ILE A 451 20.80 -30.74 -3.18
C ILE A 451 21.34 -31.58 -2.03
N GLN A 452 22.23 -32.53 -2.32
CA GLN A 452 23.15 -33.07 -1.32
C GLN A 452 24.47 -32.32 -1.41
N VAL A 453 24.81 -31.58 -0.36
CA VAL A 453 26.11 -30.91 -0.25
C VAL A 453 27.18 -31.98 -0.01
N LEU A 454 27.73 -32.53 -1.09
CA LEU A 454 28.88 -33.43 -1.03
C LEU A 454 30.15 -32.57 -0.82
N TYR A 455 30.56 -32.44 0.44
CA TYR A 455 31.86 -31.85 0.77
C TYR A 455 32.99 -32.80 0.36
N ASN A 456 33.78 -32.40 -0.63
CA ASN A 456 35.20 -32.75 -0.69
C ASN A 456 36.00 -31.55 -1.25
N GLY A 457 36.01 -30.47 -0.46
CA GLY A 457 36.41 -29.11 -0.86
C GLY A 457 37.92 -28.84 -0.96
N ALA A 458 38.79 -29.83 -0.83
CA ALA A 458 40.24 -29.59 -0.84
C ALA A 458 40.81 -29.32 -2.26
N ASN A 459 40.34 -30.06 -3.27
CA ASN A 459 40.99 -30.05 -4.59
C ASN A 459 40.49 -28.95 -5.54
N ALA A 460 39.21 -28.57 -5.46
CA ALA A 460 38.68 -27.45 -6.25
C ALA A 460 39.25 -26.09 -5.79
N PHE A 461 39.60 -25.98 -4.51
CA PHE A 461 40.14 -24.76 -3.91
C PHE A 461 41.59 -24.48 -4.32
N GLU A 462 42.41 -25.52 -4.45
CA GLU A 462 43.80 -25.42 -4.96
C GLU A 462 43.84 -24.97 -6.43
N LEU A 463 42.92 -25.46 -7.27
CA LEU A 463 42.73 -24.97 -8.64
C LEU A 463 42.31 -23.49 -8.68
N PHE A 464 41.48 -23.05 -7.74
CA PHE A 464 40.98 -21.66 -7.66
C PHE A 464 42.06 -20.64 -7.23
N LYS A 465 43.03 -21.06 -6.41
CA LYS A 465 44.17 -20.22 -6.00
C LYS A 465 45.13 -19.89 -7.15
N LYS A 466 45.22 -20.77 -8.15
CA LYS A 466 46.25 -20.71 -9.20
C LYS A 466 45.87 -19.78 -10.35
N ASN A 467 44.58 -19.55 -10.59
CA ASN A 467 44.08 -18.75 -11.71
C ASN A 467 43.73 -17.30 -11.30
N LYS A 468 44.17 -16.34 -12.12
CA LYS A 468 44.05 -14.88 -11.88
C LYS A 468 42.75 -14.24 -12.39
N ASN A 469 41.86 -15.00 -13.04
CA ASN A 469 40.65 -14.46 -13.66
C ASN A 469 39.44 -14.43 -12.70
N ASP A 470 38.54 -13.47 -12.88
CA ASP A 470 37.44 -13.17 -11.93
C ASP A 470 36.23 -14.11 -12.03
N LEU A 471 36.16 -14.95 -13.07
CA LEU A 471 35.10 -15.94 -13.28
C LEU A 471 35.72 -17.27 -13.73
N MET A 472 35.43 -18.35 -13.00
CA MET A 472 35.80 -19.71 -13.39
C MET A 472 34.52 -20.51 -13.64
N LYS A 473 34.40 -21.11 -14.84
CA LYS A 473 33.42 -22.15 -15.12
C LYS A 473 34.01 -23.50 -14.75
N VAL A 474 33.33 -24.25 -13.90
CA VAL A 474 33.72 -25.62 -13.56
C VAL A 474 32.64 -26.58 -14.05
N TYR A 475 33.03 -27.49 -14.95
CA TYR A 475 32.16 -28.57 -15.41
C TYR A 475 32.36 -29.77 -14.49
N ILE A 476 31.30 -30.18 -13.78
CA ILE A 476 31.32 -31.38 -12.95
C ILE A 476 30.53 -32.47 -13.67
N ASN A 477 31.24 -33.53 -14.06
CA ASN A 477 30.59 -34.74 -14.54
C ASN A 477 29.99 -35.47 -13.33
N THR A 478 28.72 -35.83 -13.35
CA THR A 478 28.14 -36.61 -12.24
C THR A 478 27.61 -37.93 -12.78
N GLU A 479 28.17 -39.05 -12.28
CA GLU A 479 27.57 -40.36 -12.52
C GLU A 479 26.39 -40.55 -11.56
N TYR A 480 25.20 -40.70 -12.15
CA TYR A 480 23.98 -40.97 -11.41
C TYR A 480 23.77 -42.48 -11.25
N ASP A 481 23.87 -42.98 -10.02
CA ASP A 481 23.53 -44.37 -9.72
C ASP A 481 22.01 -44.53 -9.72
N LYS A 482 21.50 -45.17 -10.78
CA LYS A 482 20.06 -45.42 -10.96
C LYS A 482 19.46 -46.36 -9.91
N LYS A 483 20.25 -47.27 -9.32
CA LYS A 483 19.76 -48.21 -8.29
C LYS A 483 19.67 -47.52 -6.94
N ALA A 484 20.68 -46.74 -6.57
CA ALA A 484 20.69 -46.02 -5.30
C ALA A 484 19.77 -44.77 -5.31
N LYS A 485 19.46 -44.23 -6.49
CA LYS A 485 18.85 -42.90 -6.69
C LYS A 485 19.67 -41.79 -6.02
N LYS A 486 21.01 -41.86 -6.14
CA LYS A 486 21.95 -40.90 -5.56
C LYS A 486 23.04 -40.55 -6.57
N MET A 487 23.58 -39.35 -6.46
CA MET A 487 24.80 -38.94 -7.16
C MET A 487 26.01 -39.61 -6.48
N LEU A 488 26.94 -40.16 -7.26
CA LEU A 488 28.21 -40.66 -6.73
C LEU A 488 29.25 -39.52 -6.69
N PRO A 489 30.09 -39.43 -5.64
CA PRO A 489 31.19 -38.46 -5.60
C PRO A 489 32.23 -38.81 -6.67
N LEU A 490 32.74 -37.80 -7.37
CA LEU A 490 33.81 -37.95 -8.36
C LEU A 490 35.12 -38.41 -7.73
N THR A 491 35.89 -39.22 -8.46
CA THR A 491 37.26 -39.54 -8.09
C THR A 491 38.21 -38.39 -8.46
N PRO A 492 39.36 -38.23 -7.77
CA PRO A 492 40.37 -37.21 -8.10
C PRO A 492 40.87 -37.26 -9.56
N GLU A 493 40.84 -38.43 -10.20
CA GLU A 493 41.23 -38.60 -11.61
C GLU A 493 40.16 -38.13 -12.59
N GLN A 494 38.87 -38.23 -12.23
CA GLN A 494 37.77 -37.68 -13.02
C GLN A 494 37.76 -36.14 -12.99
N ILE A 495 38.28 -35.54 -11.90
CA ILE A 495 38.44 -34.08 -11.75
C ILE A 495 39.55 -33.53 -12.67
N LYS A 496 40.53 -34.35 -13.09
CA LYS A 496 41.62 -33.90 -13.99
C LYS A 496 41.20 -33.69 -15.45
N LYS A 497 39.99 -34.10 -15.85
CA LYS A 497 39.42 -33.88 -17.21
C LYS A 497 38.46 -32.69 -17.26
N ILE A 498 38.80 -31.61 -16.56
CA ILE A 498 38.08 -30.34 -16.67
C ILE A 498 38.83 -29.52 -17.73
N ASP A 499 38.22 -29.34 -18.89
CA ASP A 499 38.75 -28.43 -19.90
C ASP A 499 38.64 -26.99 -19.34
N GLU A 500 39.79 -26.34 -19.14
CA GLU A 500 39.85 -24.90 -18.86
C GLU A 500 39.36 -24.15 -20.11
N VAL A 501 38.17 -23.57 -20.04
CA VAL A 501 37.73 -22.61 -21.05
C VAL A 501 37.97 -21.21 -20.49
N ASP A 502 39.02 -20.57 -21.01
CA ASP A 502 39.39 -19.21 -20.65
C ASP A 502 38.40 -18.25 -21.30
N LEU A 503 37.45 -17.72 -20.53
CA LEU A 503 36.43 -16.79 -21.04
C LEU A 503 36.76 -15.38 -20.59
N ASN A 504 37.39 -14.62 -21.48
CA ASN A 504 37.47 -13.17 -21.38
C ASN A 504 36.11 -12.60 -21.84
N VAL A 505 35.19 -12.40 -20.90
CA VAL A 505 33.81 -11.96 -21.20
C VAL A 505 33.74 -10.43 -21.14
N SER A 506 33.96 -9.77 -22.27
CA SER A 506 33.80 -8.31 -22.39
C SER A 506 32.51 -7.86 -23.09
N ASP A 507 31.64 -8.76 -23.57
CA ASP A 507 30.45 -8.35 -24.34
C ASP A 507 29.20 -9.25 -24.20
N VAL A 508 28.00 -8.65 -24.38
CA VAL A 508 26.67 -9.30 -24.31
C VAL A 508 26.51 -10.44 -25.32
N ALA A 509 27.28 -10.42 -26.41
CA ALA A 509 27.32 -11.50 -27.41
C ALA A 509 27.84 -12.81 -26.81
N THR A 510 28.80 -12.74 -25.89
CA THR A 510 29.41 -13.89 -25.23
C THR A 510 28.43 -14.59 -24.28
N TYR A 511 27.53 -13.85 -23.62
CA TYR A 511 26.47 -14.45 -22.78
C TYR A 511 25.45 -15.25 -23.60
N LYS A 512 25.05 -14.75 -24.78
CA LYS A 512 24.19 -15.53 -25.69
C LYS A 512 24.88 -16.81 -26.16
N GLN A 513 26.18 -16.73 -26.44
CA GLN A 513 27.01 -17.88 -26.79
C GLN A 513 27.12 -18.88 -25.63
N MET A 514 27.26 -18.40 -24.38
CA MET A 514 27.23 -19.23 -23.17
C MET A 514 25.90 -19.96 -23.00
N VAL A 515 24.77 -19.28 -23.20
CA VAL A 515 23.43 -19.89 -23.11
C VAL A 515 23.19 -20.91 -24.23
N GLU A 516 23.75 -20.70 -25.42
CA GLU A 516 23.68 -21.67 -26.51
C GLU A 516 24.57 -22.90 -26.28
N GLU A 517 25.77 -22.72 -25.72
CA GLU A 517 26.61 -23.83 -25.28
C GLU A 517 26.00 -24.60 -24.11
N GLU A 518 25.39 -23.91 -23.13
CA GLU A 518 24.60 -24.54 -22.06
C GLU A 518 23.46 -25.39 -22.62
N LYS A 519 22.74 -24.90 -23.63
CA LYS A 519 21.68 -25.68 -24.30
C LYS A 519 22.23 -26.91 -25.03
N LYS A 520 23.45 -26.84 -25.58
CA LYS A 520 24.13 -28.01 -26.19
C LYS A 520 24.59 -29.00 -25.14
N LEU A 521 25.15 -28.54 -24.02
CA LEU A 521 25.75 -29.37 -22.96
C LEU A 521 24.72 -29.94 -21.98
N ALA A 522 23.59 -29.27 -21.74
CA ALA A 522 22.49 -29.77 -20.91
C ALA A 522 21.84 -31.06 -21.47
N LYS A 523 22.05 -31.39 -22.75
CA LYS A 523 21.71 -32.71 -23.31
C LYS A 523 22.54 -33.86 -22.72
N ASN A 524 23.71 -33.58 -22.13
CA ASN A 524 24.69 -34.58 -21.70
C ASN A 524 24.84 -34.72 -20.17
N LYS A 525 23.85 -34.30 -19.36
CA LYS A 525 23.81 -34.48 -17.88
C LYS A 525 24.93 -33.80 -17.07
N TYR A 526 25.46 -32.67 -17.52
CA TYR A 526 26.39 -31.88 -16.71
C TYR A 526 25.66 -30.88 -15.81
N GLU A 527 26.14 -30.71 -14.59
CA GLU A 527 25.77 -29.58 -13.71
C GLU A 527 26.87 -28.52 -13.83
N ILE A 528 26.49 -27.27 -14.10
CA ILE A 528 27.43 -26.17 -14.33
C ILE A 528 27.49 -25.33 -13.06
N ILE A 529 28.69 -25.19 -12.49
CA ILE A 529 28.93 -24.34 -11.34
C ILE A 529 29.73 -23.12 -11.78
N TYR A 530 29.21 -21.95 -11.47
CA TYR A 530 29.88 -20.67 -11.67
C TYR A 530 30.53 -20.24 -10.37
N LEU A 531 31.85 -20.10 -10.36
CA LEU A 531 32.60 -19.53 -9.25
C LEU A 531 32.97 -18.09 -9.60
N ILE A 532 32.42 -17.13 -8.85
CA ILE A 532 32.69 -15.69 -9.00
C ILE A 532 33.72 -15.30 -7.94
N LYS A 533 34.89 -14.84 -8.37
CA LYS A 533 35.91 -14.25 -7.49
C LYS A 533 35.57 -12.78 -7.26
N ASN A 534 35.73 -12.31 -6.04
CA ASN A 534 35.53 -10.92 -5.62
C ASN A 534 34.10 -10.37 -5.81
N ILE A 535 33.19 -10.74 -4.90
CA ILE A 535 32.07 -9.85 -4.58
C ILE A 535 32.63 -8.76 -3.68
N GLU A 536 33.00 -7.61 -4.25
CA GLU A 536 33.19 -6.41 -3.44
C GLU A 536 31.83 -6.07 -2.81
N LYS A 537 31.72 -6.31 -1.50
CA LYS A 537 30.57 -5.85 -0.71
C LYS A 537 30.64 -4.33 -0.57
N THR A 538 30.24 -3.62 -1.62
CA THR A 538 29.97 -2.18 -1.53
C THR A 538 28.56 -2.00 -0.98
N THR A 539 28.39 -2.22 0.32
CA THR A 539 27.15 -1.84 0.98
C THR A 539 27.20 -0.34 1.26
N GLU A 540 26.65 0.47 0.35
CA GLU A 540 26.27 1.86 0.64
C GLU A 540 25.04 1.90 1.56
N ASN A 541 25.08 1.12 2.66
CA ASN A 541 23.97 1.00 3.59
C ASN A 541 23.64 2.34 4.25
N TYR A 542 24.63 3.20 4.41
CA TYR A 542 24.50 4.57 4.94
C TYR A 542 23.61 5.49 4.08
N LYS A 543 23.20 5.07 2.88
CA LYS A 543 22.23 5.80 2.03
C LYS A 543 20.80 5.28 2.21
N LYS A 544 20.59 4.27 3.05
CA LYS A 544 19.28 3.62 3.25
C LYS A 544 18.88 3.69 4.72
N LEU A 545 17.69 4.21 4.97
CA LEU A 545 17.10 4.34 6.29
C LEU A 545 16.88 2.96 6.93
N ASN A 546 17.39 2.79 8.16
CA ASN A 546 17.21 1.59 8.96
C ASN A 546 15.86 1.61 9.70
N ASP A 547 15.37 0.42 10.08
CA ASP A 547 14.10 0.27 10.82
C ASP A 547 14.09 1.06 12.14
N ASN A 548 15.22 1.14 12.85
CA ASN A 548 15.36 1.89 14.10
C ASN A 548 15.51 3.41 13.88
N GLU A 549 15.80 3.87 12.67
CA GLU A 549 15.93 5.28 12.28
C GLU A 549 14.62 5.88 11.76
N THR A 550 13.56 5.09 11.76
CA THR A 550 12.23 5.53 11.33
C THR A 550 11.31 5.66 12.54
N PHE A 551 10.65 6.81 12.73
CA PHE A 551 9.45 6.80 13.57
C PHE A 551 8.28 6.28 12.76
N VAL A 552 7.45 5.46 13.40
CA VAL A 552 6.14 5.10 12.88
C VAL A 552 5.11 5.62 13.87
N THR A 553 4.22 6.48 13.40
CA THR A 553 3.19 7.08 14.24
C THR A 553 1.88 7.15 13.47
N THR A 554 0.80 7.48 14.15
CA THR A 554 -0.45 7.79 13.48
C THR A 554 -0.31 9.06 12.66
N THR A 555 -1.09 9.18 11.61
CA THR A 555 -1.26 10.47 10.96
C THR A 555 -1.83 11.51 11.93
N PRO A 556 -1.65 12.82 11.66
CA PRO A 556 -2.21 13.87 12.50
C PRO A 556 -3.71 13.69 12.77
N LYS A 557 -4.10 13.86 14.04
CA LYS A 557 -5.39 13.38 14.56
C LYS A 557 -6.41 14.47 14.85
N TYR A 558 -5.93 15.71 15.01
CA TYR A 558 -6.71 16.79 15.62
C TYR A 558 -6.85 18.00 14.70
N LYS A 559 -7.90 18.77 14.97
CA LYS A 559 -8.00 20.17 14.51
C LYS A 559 -7.02 21.03 15.32
N GLU A 560 -6.36 21.97 14.65
CA GLU A 560 -5.17 22.75 15.09
C GLU A 560 -5.23 23.40 16.49
N LYS A 561 -6.39 23.49 17.15
CA LYS A 561 -6.54 24.22 18.43
C LYS A 561 -7.41 23.54 19.49
N SER A 562 -7.82 22.29 19.28
CA SER A 562 -8.69 21.61 20.24
C SER A 562 -8.28 20.16 20.43
N LYS A 563 -7.31 19.93 21.33
CA LYS A 563 -7.12 18.60 21.93
C LYS A 563 -8.39 18.13 22.67
N ASP A 564 -9.28 19.07 22.99
CA ASP A 564 -10.60 18.83 23.58
C ASP A 564 -11.63 18.24 22.60
N VAL A 565 -11.37 18.30 21.28
CA VAL A 565 -12.19 17.61 20.27
C VAL A 565 -11.58 16.23 20.04
N ARG A 566 -12.42 15.21 20.19
CA ARG A 566 -12.10 13.80 19.93
C ARG A 566 -11.36 13.65 18.59
N GLY A 567 -10.16 13.06 18.56
CA GLY A 567 -9.41 12.92 17.30
C GLY A 567 -10.06 11.94 16.31
N THR A 568 -9.67 12.00 15.03
CA THR A 568 -10.09 11.03 14.01
C THR A 568 -8.92 10.28 13.41
N TYR A 569 -9.19 9.12 12.83
CA TYR A 569 -8.21 8.40 12.01
C TYR A 569 -8.88 7.81 10.78
N PHE A 570 -8.16 7.81 9.67
CA PHE A 570 -8.64 7.25 8.42
C PHE A 570 -8.78 5.73 8.52
N VAL A 571 -9.90 5.20 8.03
CA VAL A 571 -10.16 3.77 7.97
C VAL A 571 -10.43 3.38 6.53
N GLN A 572 -9.71 2.34 6.10
CA GLN A 572 -9.84 1.76 4.76
C GLN A 572 -9.72 0.25 4.84
N GLY A 573 -10.05 -0.44 3.74
CA GLY A 573 -10.02 -1.89 3.65
C GLY A 573 -11.38 -2.47 3.30
N PRO A 574 -11.42 -3.75 2.93
CA PRO A 574 -12.63 -4.36 2.42
C PRO A 574 -13.68 -4.50 3.53
N SER A 575 -14.91 -4.26 3.13
CA SER A 575 -16.11 -4.59 3.88
C SER A 575 -16.90 -5.65 3.14
N LEU A 576 -17.73 -6.36 3.87
CA LEU A 576 -18.68 -7.31 3.34
C LEU A 576 -20.03 -6.60 3.16
N MET A 577 -20.60 -6.72 1.97
CA MET A 577 -21.99 -6.38 1.67
C MET A 577 -22.72 -7.64 1.20
N ALA A 578 -24.03 -7.67 1.39
CA ALA A 578 -24.86 -8.70 0.80
C ALA A 578 -25.83 -8.09 -0.21
N MET A 579 -26.09 -8.87 -1.24
CA MET A 579 -26.99 -8.53 -2.32
C MET A 579 -28.13 -9.55 -2.35
N HIS A 580 -29.34 -9.05 -2.49
CA HIS A 580 -30.55 -9.83 -2.70
C HIS A 580 -30.36 -10.75 -3.91
N ALA A 581 -30.67 -12.02 -3.72
CA ALA A 581 -30.67 -13.01 -4.80
C ALA A 581 -32.04 -13.67 -4.93
N ASN A 582 -32.44 -14.42 -3.92
CA ASN A 582 -33.77 -15.00 -3.74
C ASN A 582 -33.93 -15.46 -2.29
N GLN A 583 -35.16 -15.80 -1.88
CA GLN A 583 -35.44 -16.12 -0.48
C GLN A 583 -34.51 -17.21 0.09
N LYS A 584 -34.26 -18.28 -0.67
CA LYS A 584 -33.40 -19.41 -0.26
C LYS A 584 -31.95 -18.97 -0.11
N GLN A 585 -31.39 -18.33 -1.13
CA GLN A 585 -29.99 -17.88 -1.10
C GLN A 585 -29.75 -16.74 -0.12
N ASN A 586 -30.73 -15.87 0.14
CA ASN A 586 -30.63 -14.81 1.14
C ASN A 586 -30.49 -15.40 2.55
N LYS A 587 -31.29 -16.41 2.89
CA LYS A 587 -31.17 -17.12 4.17
C LYS A 587 -29.80 -17.80 4.30
N ALA A 588 -29.38 -18.52 3.27
CA ALA A 588 -28.07 -19.17 3.26
C ALA A 588 -26.91 -18.16 3.40
N THR A 589 -27.07 -16.98 2.78
CA THR A 589 -26.12 -15.86 2.92
C THR A 589 -26.05 -15.37 4.36
N GLN A 590 -27.18 -15.19 5.03
CA GLN A 590 -27.22 -14.80 6.45
C GLN A 590 -26.56 -15.84 7.36
N HIS A 591 -26.81 -17.14 7.12
CA HIS A 591 -26.14 -18.23 7.86
C HIS A 591 -24.61 -18.19 7.69
N PHE A 592 -24.11 -17.98 6.46
CA PHE A 592 -22.69 -17.83 6.24
C PHE A 592 -22.11 -16.63 6.97
N VAL A 593 -22.76 -15.45 6.89
CA VAL A 593 -22.27 -14.26 7.58
C VAL A 593 -22.27 -14.45 9.08
N GLN A 594 -23.31 -15.09 9.64
CA GLN A 594 -23.29 -15.44 11.06
C GLN A 594 -22.12 -16.35 11.41
N TRP A 595 -21.89 -17.42 10.64
CA TRP A 595 -20.74 -18.31 10.85
C TRP A 595 -19.41 -17.56 10.77
N LEU A 596 -19.24 -16.73 9.74
CA LEU A 596 -18.02 -15.98 9.47
C LEU A 596 -17.61 -15.04 10.62
N TYR A 597 -18.58 -14.41 11.29
CA TYR A 597 -18.36 -13.40 12.34
C TYR A 597 -18.52 -13.92 13.78
N GLU A 598 -19.20 -15.06 13.98
CA GLU A 598 -19.51 -15.58 15.31
C GLU A 598 -18.89 -16.95 15.61
N HIS A 599 -18.64 -17.78 14.59
CA HIS A 599 -18.07 -19.11 14.80
C HIS A 599 -16.61 -18.98 15.23
N LYS A 600 -16.24 -19.58 16.37
CA LYS A 600 -14.85 -19.59 16.85
C LYS A 600 -14.19 -20.91 16.46
N THR A 601 -13.07 -20.82 15.77
CA THR A 601 -12.26 -21.97 15.36
C THR A 601 -10.90 -21.91 16.06
N ASN A 602 -10.40 -23.07 16.47
CA ASN A 602 -9.04 -23.20 16.99
C ASN A 602 -8.07 -23.35 15.80
N TYR A 603 -7.27 -22.32 15.55
CA TYR A 603 -6.25 -22.28 14.50
C TYR A 603 -4.87 -22.58 15.10
N ASP A 604 -4.66 -23.83 15.54
CA ASP A 604 -3.47 -24.43 16.19
C ASP A 604 -2.92 -23.68 17.42
N LYS A 605 -2.63 -22.39 17.28
CA LYS A 605 -1.99 -21.51 18.26
C LYS A 605 -2.97 -20.54 18.91
N TYR A 606 -4.17 -20.37 18.38
CA TYR A 606 -5.13 -19.40 18.89
C TYR A 606 -6.57 -19.64 18.43
N ILE A 607 -7.53 -19.09 19.18
CA ILE A 607 -8.96 -19.15 18.86
C ILE A 607 -9.38 -17.84 18.20
N ALA A 608 -9.90 -17.92 16.98
CA ALA A 608 -10.38 -16.76 16.23
C ALA A 608 -11.65 -17.09 15.45
N THR A 609 -12.37 -16.05 15.06
CA THR A 609 -13.40 -16.18 14.03
C THR A 609 -12.76 -16.29 12.64
N PRO A 610 -13.46 -16.86 11.64
CA PRO A 610 -12.96 -16.93 10.27
C PRO A 610 -12.59 -15.54 9.70
N VAL A 611 -13.34 -14.48 10.02
CA VAL A 611 -13.01 -13.11 9.56
C VAL A 611 -11.76 -12.54 10.26
N GLU A 612 -11.56 -12.82 11.55
CA GLU A 612 -10.35 -12.46 12.28
C GLU A 612 -9.13 -13.19 11.72
N ARG A 613 -9.29 -14.47 11.37
CA ARG A 613 -8.25 -15.26 10.71
C ARG A 613 -7.90 -14.65 9.35
N PHE A 614 -8.89 -14.32 8.53
CA PHE A 614 -8.68 -13.62 7.26
C PHE A 614 -7.86 -12.34 7.46
N ALA A 615 -8.26 -11.48 8.40
CA ALA A 615 -7.57 -10.22 8.65
C ALA A 615 -6.10 -10.45 9.02
N SER A 616 -5.83 -11.41 9.93
CA SER A 616 -4.47 -11.74 10.36
C SER A 616 -3.56 -12.24 9.23
N GLN A 617 -4.09 -13.02 8.28
CA GLN A 617 -3.34 -13.54 7.13
C GLN A 617 -3.19 -12.52 6.00
N SER A 618 -4.05 -11.51 5.98
CA SER A 618 -4.18 -10.52 4.91
C SER A 618 -3.55 -9.16 5.22
N GLU A 619 -2.77 -9.06 6.31
CA GLU A 619 -2.14 -7.81 6.76
C GLU A 619 -3.16 -6.70 7.06
N TYR A 620 -4.36 -7.11 7.47
CA TYR A 620 -5.39 -6.23 8.00
C TYR A 620 -5.50 -6.45 9.51
N ILE A 621 -6.26 -5.57 10.15
CA ILE A 621 -6.80 -5.86 11.47
C ILE A 621 -8.31 -6.02 11.41
N PHE A 622 -8.82 -6.67 12.45
CA PHE A 622 -10.25 -6.77 12.68
C PHE A 622 -10.64 -5.97 13.95
N PRO A 623 -11.69 -5.15 13.92
CA PRO A 623 -12.11 -4.33 15.05
C PRO A 623 -12.90 -5.13 16.10
N SER A 624 -12.22 -6.03 16.81
CA SER A 624 -12.76 -6.80 17.92
C SER A 624 -11.78 -6.89 19.09
N ASP A 625 -12.32 -7.15 20.29
CA ASP A 625 -11.51 -7.44 21.48
C ASP A 625 -10.66 -8.70 21.31
N ASN A 626 -11.21 -9.73 20.66
CA ASN A 626 -10.53 -11.00 20.46
C ASN A 626 -9.29 -10.81 19.57
N PHE A 627 -9.42 -10.11 18.44
CA PHE A 627 -8.30 -9.80 17.56
C PHE A 627 -7.19 -9.01 18.27
N GLY A 628 -7.58 -8.03 19.10
CA GLY A 628 -6.63 -7.28 19.92
C GLY A 628 -5.82 -8.15 20.90
N LYS A 629 -6.40 -9.24 21.43
CA LYS A 629 -5.69 -10.22 22.28
C LYS A 629 -4.76 -11.11 21.46
N LEU A 630 -5.24 -11.66 20.35
CA LEU A 630 -4.44 -12.51 19.43
C LEU A 630 -3.12 -11.87 19.05
N TYR A 631 -3.14 -10.56 18.86
CA TYR A 631 -1.97 -9.81 18.48
C TYR A 631 -0.99 -9.58 19.64
N LYS A 632 -1.47 -9.22 20.84
CA LYS A 632 -0.62 -9.02 22.03
C LYS A 632 0.20 -10.28 22.38
N ASP A 633 -0.37 -11.45 22.14
CA ASP A 633 0.26 -12.74 22.41
C ASP A 633 1.30 -13.14 21.32
N LYS A 634 1.67 -12.20 20.43
CA LYS A 634 2.66 -12.36 19.35
C LYS A 634 2.35 -13.48 18.36
N HIS A 635 1.10 -13.94 18.29
CA HIS A 635 0.67 -14.93 17.31
C HIS A 635 0.54 -14.35 15.89
N VAL A 636 0.57 -13.01 15.77
CA VAL A 636 0.57 -12.26 14.50
C VAL A 636 1.84 -11.42 14.38
N LYS A 637 2.59 -11.58 13.28
CA LYS A 637 3.84 -10.84 13.03
C LYS A 637 3.56 -9.37 12.62
N ASN A 638 3.53 -8.39 13.54
CA ASN A 638 3.82 -6.97 13.20
C ASN A 638 3.76 -5.99 14.40
N ASN A 639 4.88 -5.72 15.09
CA ASN A 639 4.88 -5.06 16.41
C ASN A 639 4.43 -3.58 16.51
N VAL A 640 4.52 -2.72 15.49
CA VAL A 640 4.26 -1.27 15.68
C VAL A 640 2.95 -0.79 15.05
N PHE A 641 2.59 -1.33 13.89
CA PHE A 641 1.35 -0.97 13.19
C PHE A 641 0.10 -1.40 13.96
N ASN A 642 0.07 -2.65 14.41
CA ASN A 642 -1.07 -3.18 15.13
C ASN A 642 -1.18 -2.52 16.51
N ASP A 643 -0.07 -2.11 17.13
CA ASP A 643 -0.10 -1.29 18.36
C ASP A 643 -0.81 0.04 18.09
N ILE A 644 -0.41 0.77 17.05
CA ILE A 644 -1.05 2.02 16.62
C ILE A 644 -2.55 1.82 16.34
N GLN A 645 -2.90 0.76 15.62
CA GLN A 645 -4.26 0.57 15.20
C GLN A 645 -5.15 0.02 16.33
N ILE A 646 -4.59 -0.79 17.25
CA ILE A 646 -5.25 -1.17 18.51
C ILE A 646 -5.40 0.04 19.42
N GLU A 647 -4.42 0.93 19.49
CA GLU A 647 -4.52 2.19 20.22
C GLU A 647 -5.66 3.04 19.65
N ASN A 648 -5.74 3.22 18.34
CA ASN A 648 -6.84 3.93 17.68
C ASN A 648 -8.20 3.25 17.92
N GLN A 649 -8.24 1.92 18.01
CA GLN A 649 -9.46 1.17 18.33
C GLN A 649 -9.93 1.37 19.77
N LYS A 650 -8.99 1.43 20.72
CA LYS A 650 -9.28 1.56 22.15
C LYS A 650 -9.42 2.99 22.62
N SER A 651 -8.84 3.94 21.90
CA SER A 651 -8.98 5.36 22.19
C SER A 651 -10.41 5.82 21.89
N ASP A 652 -10.75 6.96 22.46
CA ASP A 652 -11.98 7.68 22.16
C ASP A 652 -12.06 8.14 20.70
N MET A 653 -11.02 7.97 19.88
CA MET A 653 -11.01 8.47 18.51
C MET A 653 -12.09 7.85 17.62
N LEU A 654 -12.55 8.66 16.66
CA LEU A 654 -13.55 8.26 15.67
C LEU A 654 -12.88 7.73 14.39
N PRO A 655 -13.28 6.53 13.91
CA PRO A 655 -12.91 6.10 12.58
C PRO A 655 -13.61 6.98 11.54
N PHE A 656 -12.87 7.41 10.52
CA PHE A 656 -13.40 8.12 9.37
C PHE A 656 -13.28 7.24 8.12
N GLU A 657 -14.40 6.97 7.47
CA GLU A 657 -14.48 6.34 6.15
C GLU A 657 -15.17 7.35 5.21
N GLU A 658 -14.67 7.55 3.99
CA GLU A 658 -15.20 8.58 3.08
C GLU A 658 -16.68 8.34 2.74
N PRO A 659 -17.55 9.37 2.73
CA PRO A 659 -18.89 9.22 2.18
C PRO A 659 -18.79 9.10 0.67
N VAL A 660 -19.71 8.32 0.11
CA VAL A 660 -19.56 7.79 -1.23
C VAL A 660 -20.92 7.64 -1.89
N ASP A 661 -21.01 8.10 -3.13
CA ASP A 661 -22.12 7.95 -4.06
C ASP A 661 -21.60 7.55 -5.45
N THR A 662 -22.47 7.55 -6.45
CA THR A 662 -22.07 7.20 -7.82
C THR A 662 -21.05 8.12 -8.47
N SER A 663 -20.97 9.37 -8.00
CA SER A 663 -20.18 10.46 -8.58
C SER A 663 -18.92 10.77 -7.76
N SER A 664 -18.78 10.17 -6.58
CA SER A 664 -17.69 10.43 -5.63
C SER A 664 -16.33 10.10 -6.23
N GLN A 665 -16.25 9.03 -7.03
CA GLN A 665 -15.03 8.66 -7.74
C GLN A 665 -14.64 9.73 -8.78
N ILE A 666 -15.60 10.26 -9.55
CA ILE A 666 -15.34 11.31 -10.53
C ILE A 666 -14.85 12.58 -9.84
N PHE A 667 -15.48 12.95 -8.72
CA PHE A 667 -15.05 14.11 -7.92
C PHE A 667 -13.64 13.91 -7.36
N ARG A 668 -13.36 12.74 -6.78
CA ARG A 668 -12.06 12.35 -6.24
C ARG A 668 -10.97 12.42 -7.30
N GLU A 669 -11.17 11.78 -8.45
CA GLU A 669 -10.25 11.80 -9.59
C GLU A 669 -10.04 13.21 -10.15
N ALA A 670 -11.07 14.07 -10.10
CA ALA A 670 -10.95 15.45 -10.51
C ALA A 670 -10.01 16.23 -9.60
N ILE A 671 -10.09 16.02 -8.27
CA ILE A 671 -9.15 16.64 -7.33
C ILE A 671 -7.75 16.05 -7.53
N GLU A 672 -7.63 14.72 -7.55
CA GLU A 672 -6.35 14.00 -7.65
C GLU A 672 -5.55 14.38 -8.89
N VAL A 673 -6.17 14.34 -10.07
CA VAL A 673 -5.51 14.72 -11.33
C VAL A 673 -5.00 16.15 -11.27
N ASN A 674 -5.79 17.09 -10.73
CA ASN A 674 -5.36 18.48 -10.68
C ASN A 674 -4.29 18.74 -9.61
N LEU A 675 -4.31 18.03 -8.47
CA LEU A 675 -3.22 18.09 -7.50
C LEU A 675 -1.92 17.51 -8.06
N ASN A 676 -1.99 16.39 -8.76
CA ASN A 676 -0.83 15.78 -9.41
C ASN A 676 -0.27 16.72 -10.50
N LEU A 677 -1.13 17.38 -11.28
CA LEU A 677 -0.69 18.42 -12.22
C LEU A 677 -0.01 19.60 -11.51
N ALA A 678 -0.61 20.11 -10.42
CA ALA A 678 -0.01 21.19 -9.64
C ALA A 678 1.36 20.81 -9.07
N ILE A 679 1.53 19.56 -8.60
CA ILE A 679 2.83 19.05 -8.14
C ILE A 679 3.83 19.01 -9.30
N LYS A 680 3.41 18.60 -10.50
CA LYS A 680 4.28 18.54 -11.68
C LYS A 680 4.81 19.91 -12.06
N ASP A 681 3.91 20.90 -12.03
CA ASP A 681 4.21 22.27 -12.41
C ASP A 681 5.03 22.97 -11.32
N SER A 682 4.83 22.61 -10.04
CA SER A 682 5.63 23.13 -8.93
C SER A 682 7.14 22.86 -9.09
N TYR A 683 7.51 21.71 -9.69
CA TYR A 683 8.91 21.38 -9.98
C TYR A 683 9.53 22.24 -11.08
N LYS A 684 8.70 22.80 -11.97
CA LYS A 684 9.16 23.66 -13.07
C LYS A 684 9.23 25.13 -12.69
N LYS A 685 8.64 25.53 -11.56
CA LYS A 685 8.48 26.92 -11.09
C LYS A 685 7.70 27.85 -12.05
N ASP A 686 7.28 27.37 -13.21
CA ASP A 686 6.47 28.11 -14.19
C ASP A 686 4.99 27.77 -14.03
N ASN A 687 4.13 28.80 -14.01
CA ASN A 687 2.66 28.70 -13.99
C ASN A 687 2.07 27.88 -12.82
N GLN A 688 2.33 28.31 -11.59
CA GLN A 688 1.68 27.72 -10.41
C GLN A 688 0.15 27.89 -10.48
N LEU A 689 -0.57 26.79 -10.30
CA LEU A 689 -2.02 26.77 -10.27
C LEU A 689 -2.51 27.58 -9.06
N THR A 690 -3.44 28.52 -9.29
CA THR A 690 -4.14 29.21 -8.20
C THR A 690 -5.28 28.35 -7.66
N ILE A 691 -5.71 28.60 -6.41
CA ILE A 691 -6.83 27.86 -5.82
C ILE A 691 -8.13 27.99 -6.63
N ASP A 692 -8.39 29.16 -7.21
CA ASP A 692 -9.60 29.38 -8.00
C ASP A 692 -9.54 28.64 -9.35
N GLN A 693 -8.36 28.56 -9.98
CA GLN A 693 -8.16 27.73 -11.17
C GLN A 693 -8.31 26.24 -10.84
N LEU A 694 -7.76 25.79 -9.72
CA LEU A 694 -7.90 24.40 -9.25
C LEU A 694 -9.37 24.02 -9.05
N ILE A 695 -10.14 24.83 -8.33
CA ILE A 695 -11.58 24.61 -8.12
C ILE A 695 -12.35 24.65 -9.45
N MET A 696 -11.99 25.56 -10.36
CA MET A 696 -12.61 25.64 -11.68
C MET A 696 -12.34 24.38 -12.53
N ASN A 697 -11.12 23.85 -12.49
CA ASN A 697 -10.77 22.62 -13.20
C ASN A 697 -11.52 21.42 -12.64
N ILE A 698 -11.61 21.30 -11.31
CA ILE A 698 -12.40 20.27 -10.63
C ILE A 698 -13.87 20.35 -11.08
N LYS A 699 -14.45 21.56 -11.05
CA LYS A 699 -15.82 21.81 -11.50
C LYS A 699 -16.05 21.42 -12.96
N ASN A 700 -15.11 21.72 -13.86
CA ASN A 700 -15.26 21.41 -15.29
C ASN A 700 -15.22 19.92 -15.58
N LYS A 701 -14.56 19.10 -14.73
CA LYS A 701 -14.46 17.66 -14.93
C LYS A 701 -15.67 16.87 -14.40
N ILE A 702 -16.47 17.47 -13.51
CA ILE A 702 -17.68 16.84 -12.95
C ILE A 702 -18.92 17.13 -13.80
N LYS A 703 -18.89 18.22 -14.59
CA LYS A 703 -19.93 18.51 -15.59
C LYS A 703 -19.84 17.52 -16.73
#